data_AF-A0A8J7Q4K3-F1
#
_entry.id   AF-A0A8J7Q4K3-F1
#
_cell.length_a   1.000
_cell.length_b   1.000
_cell.length_c   1.000
_cell.angle_alpha   90.00
_cell.angle_beta   90.00
_cell.angle_gamma   90.00
#
_symmetry.space_group_name_H-M   'P 1'
#
loop_
_entity.id
_entity.type
_entity.pdbx_description
1 polymer ?
#
loop_
_entity_poly.entity_id
_entity_poly.type
_entity_poly.pdbx_seq_one_letter_code
_entity_poly.pdbx_strand_id
1 'polypeptide(L)'
;PVPTWEPLPDDGPRSEYTPPPVPPVSELSGGAIVRPVGAAEKYSGRGRRYKGPRNRGWVKYVVLGLFLAAVAGGIGAGAYLKPDLFKSLTRRSESSENNGNNQINGGVYVPPVTPVANGQFPRRMLAISIHSYLYLNPLLNGDDDSAGQAGRSGTDAAVKRLADRWRVPKDQFYHLTDVGVLEDKDQEPKADPKPEPKRVEVKPIPKKGPPKEPAKKEMAKKGPAKKDTPDRMPEKADDMPVIKARRFVGTPPLKSVVEGTITRFLDTSRAQDRIVILFCGHVAEKKGEAYLVPLEGDLDDVETLIPLKWFYEKLAACPAQEKVVIYDVCRIDPEAGVERPHPGPMTEALEKALHTPPDGVSVVTSCSKGEYSIELASYFAPLNFERRDVKDNGVNLHGSFFLSLVNFASFKGLLTGDNKLSSPKDDLPVDPMAAWIGDKVGEVVKRKFPDKTQTVKATVKRPPNAVAYNPEEPMPGRFEFPAPPRTADPKAVVAILKEIQLPPVKSLRPDATPPSISDVLPFSEDALKEYLKGELKATDKPNEFQQAVFDAVREMRALREAGSGKNLPETFGGGDMSDRAKEQLRKVQEVPALVESILQEQLENLEKVAEQKAKQPKRWQVHYDYVLAQVKLRICYVNQYNLALANFRGGKLPDLKDGQTGYRLSAEMTLDKNTPATYKEMFTEARKALADIAKEHPQTPWALLSKSDKSVAIGLRLVGSSGKGG
;
A
#
# COMPACT_ATOMS: atom_id res chain seq x y z
N PRO A 1 38.30 34.90 18.55
CA PRO A 1 37.15 35.79 18.85
C PRO A 1 35.91 34.95 19.21
N VAL A 2 35.53 34.98 20.49
CA VAL A 2 34.35 34.31 21.04
C VAL A 2 33.14 35.23 20.82
N PRO A 3 31.96 34.75 20.37
CA PRO A 3 30.81 35.62 20.20
C PRO A 3 30.15 35.91 21.54
N THR A 4 30.14 37.19 21.92
CA THR A 4 29.38 37.77 23.03
C THR A 4 27.93 37.90 22.62
N TRP A 5 27.03 37.18 23.29
CA TRP A 5 25.59 37.40 23.20
C TRP A 5 25.20 38.50 24.20
N GLU A 6 24.67 39.61 23.70
CA GLU A 6 23.97 40.60 24.53
C GLU A 6 22.61 40.04 24.96
N PRO A 7 22.20 40.18 26.23
CA PRO A 7 20.85 39.85 26.66
C PRO A 7 19.86 40.92 26.20
N LEU A 8 18.70 40.47 25.73
CA LEU A 8 17.54 41.32 25.41
C LEU A 8 17.04 42.05 26.68
N PRO A 9 16.53 43.28 26.55
CA PRO A 9 16.07 44.07 27.69
C PRO A 9 14.81 43.49 28.34
N ASP A 10 14.74 43.61 29.67
CA ASP A 10 13.61 43.22 30.52
C ASP A 10 12.29 43.84 30.03
N ASP A 11 11.35 42.98 29.62
CA ASP A 11 9.96 43.34 29.38
C ASP A 11 9.29 43.68 30.73
N GLY A 12 8.95 44.95 30.91
CA GLY A 12 8.16 45.44 32.05
C GLY A 12 6.76 44.80 32.15
N PRO A 13 6.03 45.08 33.26
CA PRO A 13 4.82 44.34 33.62
C PRO A 13 3.71 44.49 32.58
N ARG A 14 3.22 43.35 32.09
CA ARG A 14 2.08 43.24 31.17
C ARG A 14 0.82 43.81 31.82
N SER A 15 0.16 44.75 31.14
CA SER A 15 -1.14 45.29 31.56
C SER A 15 -2.21 44.19 31.55
N GLU A 16 -2.94 44.05 32.66
CA GLU A 16 -4.11 43.17 32.75
C GLU A 16 -5.17 43.56 31.73
N TYR A 17 -5.51 42.62 30.85
CA TYR A 17 -6.61 42.76 29.90
C TYR A 17 -7.95 42.57 30.62
N THR A 18 -8.71 43.65 30.76
CA THR A 18 -10.11 43.61 31.22
C THR A 18 -11.03 43.49 30.00
N PRO A 19 -11.82 42.41 29.86
CA PRO A 19 -12.77 42.29 28.75
C PRO A 19 -13.94 43.28 28.88
N PRO A 20 -14.52 43.74 27.77
CA PRO A 20 -15.62 44.71 27.78
C PRO A 20 -16.92 44.11 28.36
N PRO A 21 -17.78 44.96 28.97
CA PRO A 21 -19.02 44.51 29.60
C PRO A 21 -20.04 43.99 28.58
N VAL A 22 -20.65 42.86 28.92
CA VAL A 22 -21.71 42.21 28.15
C VAL A 22 -22.99 43.06 28.20
N PRO A 23 -23.66 43.35 27.07
CA PRO A 23 -24.92 44.09 27.09
C PRO A 23 -26.07 43.27 27.70
N PRO A 24 -27.06 43.92 28.33
CA PRO A 24 -28.16 43.24 29.00
C PRO A 24 -29.10 42.57 27.98
N VAL A 25 -29.46 41.32 28.25
CA VAL A 25 -30.41 40.53 27.47
C VAL A 25 -31.82 41.01 27.79
N SER A 26 -32.48 41.63 26.81
CA SER A 26 -33.91 41.94 26.85
C SER A 26 -34.72 40.65 26.69
N GLU A 27 -35.62 40.42 27.65
CA GLU A 27 -36.72 39.47 27.53
C GLU A 27 -37.62 39.79 26.32
N LEU A 28 -37.95 38.78 25.50
CA LEU A 28 -39.30 38.58 24.94
C LEU A 28 -39.45 37.24 24.20
N SER A 29 -40.34 36.43 24.78
CA SER A 29 -41.31 35.50 24.15
C SER A 29 -40.87 34.41 23.16
N GLY A 30 -40.97 33.16 23.63
CA GLY A 30 -41.88 32.17 23.04
C GLY A 30 -41.31 31.22 21.99
N GLY A 31 -41.07 29.96 22.37
CA GLY A 31 -40.84 28.88 21.41
C GLY A 31 -40.28 27.58 21.98
N ALA A 32 -41.18 26.70 22.41
CA ALA A 32 -41.07 25.24 22.51
C ALA A 32 -39.70 24.55 22.72
N ILE A 33 -39.57 24.07 23.96
CA ILE A 33 -38.82 22.94 24.51
C ILE A 33 -38.54 21.77 23.53
N VAL A 34 -37.29 21.28 23.52
CA VAL A 34 -36.99 19.83 23.47
C VAL A 34 -35.88 19.52 24.49
N ARG A 35 -36.25 18.77 25.55
CA ARG A 35 -35.31 18.16 26.51
C ARG A 35 -34.79 16.83 25.95
N PRO A 36 -33.54 16.42 26.24
CA PRO A 36 -33.04 15.09 25.90
C PRO A 36 -33.65 14.06 26.86
N VAL A 37 -34.28 13.03 26.30
CA VAL A 37 -34.79 11.87 27.05
C VAL A 37 -33.64 10.92 27.31
N GLY A 38 -33.30 10.78 28.58
CA GLY A 38 -32.50 9.66 29.09
C GLY A 38 -33.38 8.46 29.45
N ALA A 39 -32.66 7.41 29.88
CA ALA A 39 -33.12 6.16 30.48
C ALA A 39 -33.54 5.03 29.52
N ALA A 40 -32.61 4.07 29.45
CA ALA A 40 -32.88 2.66 29.68
C ALA A 40 -34.25 2.36 30.31
N GLU A 41 -35.12 1.71 29.55
CA GLU A 41 -36.19 0.88 30.11
C GLU A 41 -36.27 -0.45 29.39
N LYS A 42 -36.27 -1.50 30.22
CA LYS A 42 -36.46 -2.91 29.89
C LYS A 42 -37.76 -3.11 29.11
N TYR A 43 -37.66 -3.66 27.90
CA TYR A 43 -38.81 -4.23 27.21
C TYR A 43 -38.87 -5.75 27.41
N SER A 44 -39.59 -6.17 28.45
CA SER A 44 -40.18 -7.50 28.53
C SER A 44 -41.63 -7.41 28.07
N GLY A 45 -41.93 -7.93 26.88
CA GLY A 45 -43.29 -7.91 26.34
C GLY A 45 -43.54 -8.99 25.30
N ARG A 46 -44.24 -10.05 25.72
CA ARG A 46 -44.81 -11.10 24.86
C ARG A 46 -45.78 -10.52 23.82
N GLY A 47 -45.69 -11.03 22.59
CA GLY A 47 -46.88 -11.33 21.78
C GLY A 47 -46.95 -10.71 20.40
N ARG A 48 -46.62 -11.49 19.36
CA ARG A 48 -47.57 -12.02 18.35
C ARG A 48 -46.77 -12.62 17.19
N ARG A 49 -46.91 -13.93 16.99
CA ARG A 49 -46.40 -14.65 15.82
C ARG A 49 -47.13 -14.14 14.58
N TYR A 50 -46.44 -13.40 13.72
CA TYR A 50 -46.90 -13.15 12.35
C TYR A 50 -46.57 -14.38 11.50
N LYS A 51 -47.58 -15.15 11.13
CA LYS A 51 -47.47 -16.21 10.10
C LYS A 51 -47.55 -15.52 8.73
N GLY A 52 -46.41 -15.35 8.07
CA GLY A 52 -46.35 -14.90 6.68
C GLY A 52 -46.93 -15.93 5.71
N PRO A 53 -47.33 -15.53 4.48
CA PRO A 53 -48.07 -16.37 3.54
C PRO A 53 -47.20 -17.50 2.96
N ARG A 54 -47.78 -18.70 2.94
CA ARG A 54 -47.21 -19.92 2.35
C ARG A 54 -47.07 -19.80 0.81
N ASN A 55 -45.88 -20.18 0.33
CA ASN A 55 -45.56 -20.83 -0.95
C ASN A 55 -46.40 -20.50 -2.20
N ARG A 56 -45.83 -19.69 -3.11
CA ARG A 56 -46.08 -19.76 -4.56
C ARG A 56 -44.78 -20.10 -5.31
N GLY A 57 -44.21 -21.28 -5.03
CA GLY A 57 -43.01 -21.79 -5.69
C GLY A 57 -43.21 -22.07 -7.19
N TRP A 58 -44.44 -22.34 -7.65
CA TRP A 58 -44.72 -22.72 -9.04
C TRP A 58 -44.61 -21.56 -10.03
N VAL A 59 -44.82 -20.31 -9.59
CA VAL A 59 -44.76 -19.12 -10.46
C VAL A 59 -43.35 -18.91 -11.03
N LYS A 60 -42.31 -19.26 -10.27
CA LYS A 60 -40.92 -19.17 -10.74
C LYS A 60 -40.63 -20.11 -11.90
N TYR A 61 -41.24 -21.30 -11.91
CA TYR A 61 -41.06 -22.28 -12.98
C TYR A 61 -41.82 -21.90 -14.26
N VAL A 62 -42.97 -21.21 -14.13
CA VAL A 62 -43.71 -20.69 -15.29
C VAL A 62 -42.93 -19.56 -15.97
N VAL A 63 -42.37 -18.62 -15.19
CA VAL A 63 -41.55 -17.53 -15.74
C VAL A 63 -40.28 -18.07 -16.41
N LEU A 64 -39.61 -19.05 -15.78
CA LEU A 64 -38.45 -19.71 -16.38
C LEU A 64 -38.79 -20.49 -17.65
N GLY A 65 -39.95 -21.17 -17.68
CA GLY A 65 -40.44 -21.87 -18.86
C GLY A 65 -40.75 -20.94 -20.03
N LEU A 66 -41.39 -19.80 -19.78
CA LEU A 66 -41.67 -18.79 -20.81
C LEU A 66 -40.38 -18.16 -21.34
N PHE A 67 -39.39 -17.91 -20.47
CA PHE A 67 -38.09 -17.39 -20.89
C PHE A 67 -37.33 -18.39 -21.78
N LEU A 68 -37.29 -19.67 -21.40
CA LEU A 68 -36.64 -20.71 -22.21
C LEU A 68 -37.36 -20.92 -23.55
N ALA A 69 -38.69 -20.83 -23.58
CA ALA A 69 -39.46 -20.90 -24.83
C ALA A 69 -39.17 -19.70 -25.75
N ALA A 70 -39.03 -18.48 -25.20
CA ALA A 70 -38.67 -17.30 -25.97
C ALA A 70 -37.24 -17.38 -26.52
N VAL A 71 -36.28 -17.89 -25.73
CA VAL A 71 -34.90 -18.10 -26.19
C VAL A 71 -34.84 -19.17 -27.28
N ALA A 72 -35.53 -20.30 -27.10
CA ALA A 72 -35.59 -21.35 -28.12
C ALA A 72 -36.28 -20.87 -29.42
N GLY A 73 -37.37 -20.10 -29.29
CA GLY A 73 -38.05 -19.47 -30.42
C GLY A 73 -37.18 -18.44 -31.15
N GLY A 74 -36.41 -17.63 -30.41
CA GLY A 74 -35.46 -16.67 -30.97
C GLY A 74 -34.30 -17.34 -31.71
N ILE A 75 -33.75 -18.43 -31.17
CA ILE A 75 -32.70 -19.21 -31.83
C ILE A 75 -33.24 -19.89 -33.10
N GLY A 76 -34.45 -20.46 -33.05
CA GLY A 76 -35.10 -21.07 -34.22
C GLY A 76 -35.40 -20.05 -35.32
N ALA A 77 -35.93 -18.88 -34.97
CA ALA A 77 -36.19 -17.79 -35.91
C ALA A 77 -34.89 -17.23 -36.52
N GLY A 78 -33.83 -17.11 -35.71
CA GLY A 78 -32.50 -16.68 -36.18
C GLY A 78 -31.87 -17.66 -37.16
N ALA A 79 -31.99 -18.97 -36.90
CA ALA A 79 -31.49 -20.02 -37.80
C ALA A 79 -32.25 -20.09 -39.13
N TYR A 80 -33.56 -19.80 -39.13
CA TYR A 80 -34.38 -19.77 -40.35
C TYR A 80 -34.13 -18.52 -41.20
N LEU A 81 -33.96 -17.34 -40.57
CA LEU A 81 -33.84 -16.07 -41.27
C LEU A 81 -32.41 -15.76 -41.75
N LYS A 82 -31.37 -16.34 -41.13
CA LYS A 82 -29.96 -16.12 -41.50
C LYS A 82 -29.11 -17.39 -41.37
N PRO A 83 -29.29 -18.40 -42.24
CA PRO A 83 -28.59 -19.68 -42.15
C PRO A 83 -27.05 -19.55 -42.28
N ASP A 84 -26.55 -18.52 -42.96
CA ASP A 84 -25.11 -18.30 -43.15
C ASP A 84 -24.39 -17.86 -41.87
N LEU A 85 -25.09 -17.23 -40.93
CA LEU A 85 -24.52 -16.80 -39.65
C LEU A 85 -24.30 -17.98 -38.68
N PHE A 86 -25.04 -19.09 -38.86
CA PHE A 86 -24.93 -20.28 -38.01
C PHE A 86 -23.88 -21.29 -38.51
N LYS A 87 -23.52 -21.23 -39.80
CA LYS A 87 -22.44 -22.06 -40.37
C LYS A 87 -21.04 -21.66 -39.88
N SER A 88 -20.84 -20.43 -39.40
CA SER A 88 -19.55 -19.98 -38.84
C SER A 88 -19.33 -20.42 -37.38
N LEU A 89 -20.40 -20.73 -36.64
CA LEU A 89 -20.34 -21.12 -35.23
C LEU A 89 -20.05 -22.61 -34.99
N THR A 90 -20.10 -23.44 -36.03
CA THR A 90 -19.94 -24.91 -35.92
C THR A 90 -18.60 -25.44 -36.46
N ARG A 91 -17.70 -24.56 -36.93
CA ARG A 91 -16.39 -24.98 -37.46
C ARG A 91 -15.37 -25.15 -36.33
N ARG A 92 -15.36 -26.35 -35.73
CA ARG A 92 -14.32 -26.81 -34.81
C ARG A 92 -13.06 -27.14 -35.63
N SER A 93 -11.91 -26.65 -35.19
CA SER A 93 -10.61 -26.77 -35.85
C SER A 93 -10.10 -28.21 -35.89
N GLU A 94 -9.95 -28.76 -37.10
CA GLU A 94 -9.03 -29.87 -37.36
C GLU A 94 -7.63 -29.30 -37.64
N SER A 95 -6.65 -29.88 -36.96
CA SER A 95 -5.22 -29.66 -37.16
C SER A 95 -4.75 -30.30 -38.46
N SER A 96 -4.14 -29.51 -39.35
CA SER A 96 -3.37 -30.02 -40.49
C SER A 96 -2.01 -29.34 -40.51
N GLU A 97 -0.97 -30.15 -40.33
CA GLU A 97 0.37 -29.89 -40.87
C GLU A 97 0.26 -29.79 -42.40
N ASN A 98 0.74 -28.69 -43.01
CA ASN A 98 1.83 -28.76 -43.98
C ASN A 98 2.25 -27.37 -44.51
N ASN A 99 3.51 -27.32 -44.89
CA ASN A 99 4.29 -26.21 -45.42
C ASN A 99 3.59 -25.35 -46.49
N GLY A 100 3.68 -24.03 -46.33
CA GLY A 100 3.27 -23.05 -47.33
C GLY A 100 3.69 -21.64 -46.92
N ASN A 101 4.86 -21.24 -47.39
CA ASN A 101 5.50 -19.95 -47.20
C ASN A 101 4.56 -18.80 -47.63
N ASN A 102 4.11 -17.95 -46.69
CA ASN A 102 3.78 -16.54 -46.92
C ASN A 102 3.54 -15.81 -45.59
N GLN A 103 4.62 -15.20 -45.09
CA GLN A 103 4.57 -14.19 -44.02
C GLN A 103 3.87 -12.93 -44.52
N ILE A 104 2.78 -12.53 -43.86
CA ILE A 104 2.31 -11.14 -43.88
C ILE A 104 2.89 -10.46 -42.65
N ASN A 105 3.96 -9.71 -42.87
CA ASN A 105 4.63 -8.86 -41.89
C ASN A 105 3.76 -7.62 -41.59
N GLY A 106 3.14 -7.60 -40.41
CA GLY A 106 2.62 -6.39 -39.75
C GLY A 106 3.58 -5.87 -38.66
N GLY A 107 4.87 -6.17 -38.78
CA GLY A 107 5.90 -5.72 -37.84
C GLY A 107 6.27 -4.26 -38.09
N VAL A 108 6.34 -3.48 -37.01
CA VAL A 108 6.96 -2.15 -36.95
C VAL A 108 8.29 -2.17 -37.70
N TYR A 109 8.43 -1.34 -38.73
CA TYR A 109 9.71 -1.13 -39.39
C TYR A 109 10.69 -0.49 -38.40
N VAL A 110 11.53 -1.32 -37.80
CA VAL A 110 12.76 -0.89 -37.16
C VAL A 110 13.84 -1.01 -38.26
N PRO A 111 14.46 0.08 -38.72
CA PRO A 111 15.49 -0.01 -39.75
C PRO A 111 16.60 -0.96 -39.26
N PRO A 112 17.19 -1.77 -40.16
CA PRO A 112 18.26 -2.69 -39.78
C PRO A 112 19.45 -1.88 -39.26
N VAL A 113 19.69 -2.00 -37.96
CA VAL A 113 20.86 -1.43 -37.30
C VAL A 113 22.04 -2.30 -37.68
N THR A 114 22.94 -1.77 -38.50
CA THR A 114 24.30 -2.31 -38.64
C THR A 114 24.96 -2.38 -37.26
N PRO A 115 25.50 -3.54 -36.83
CA PRO A 115 26.11 -3.68 -35.51
C PRO A 115 27.37 -2.82 -35.44
N VAL A 116 27.32 -1.72 -34.70
CA VAL A 116 28.50 -0.89 -34.41
C VAL A 116 29.14 -1.41 -33.13
N ALA A 117 30.43 -1.75 -33.23
CA ALA A 117 31.43 -1.99 -32.18
C ALA A 117 30.97 -2.75 -30.92
N ASN A 118 31.50 -3.97 -30.77
CA ASN A 118 31.32 -4.93 -29.66
C ASN A 118 31.82 -4.46 -28.27
N GLY A 119 31.54 -3.23 -27.84
CA GLY A 119 31.91 -2.72 -26.50
C GLY A 119 30.69 -2.61 -25.58
N GLN A 120 30.78 -3.14 -24.36
CA GLN A 120 29.78 -2.89 -23.32
C GLN A 120 29.79 -1.41 -22.92
N PHE A 121 28.62 -0.79 -22.77
CA PHE A 121 28.51 0.59 -22.30
C PHE A 121 29.03 0.68 -20.85
N PRO A 122 29.88 1.66 -20.50
CA PRO A 122 30.36 1.85 -19.13
C PRO A 122 29.28 2.54 -18.30
N ARG A 123 28.09 1.94 -18.20
CA ARG A 123 26.91 2.52 -17.55
C ARG A 123 26.46 1.62 -16.42
N ARG A 124 26.12 2.21 -15.28
CA ARG A 124 25.64 1.48 -14.09
C ARG A 124 24.42 2.20 -13.53
N MET A 125 23.46 1.45 -12.99
CA MET A 125 22.26 2.06 -12.40
C MET A 125 21.88 1.38 -11.10
N LEU A 126 21.64 2.19 -10.08
CA LEU A 126 21.05 1.81 -8.81
C LEU A 126 19.71 2.53 -8.65
N ALA A 127 18.62 1.78 -8.65
CA ALA A 127 17.31 2.27 -8.25
C ALA A 127 17.00 1.83 -6.83
N ILE A 128 16.55 2.76 -6.00
CA ILE A 128 16.04 2.53 -4.65
C ILE A 128 14.60 3.03 -4.65
N SER A 129 13.63 2.13 -4.50
CA SER A 129 12.21 2.49 -4.49
C SER A 129 11.48 1.91 -3.28
N ILE A 130 10.84 2.79 -2.52
CA ILE A 130 10.22 2.49 -1.23
C ILE A 130 8.77 2.96 -1.27
N HIS A 131 7.83 2.04 -1.11
CA HIS A 131 6.38 2.31 -1.25
C HIS A 131 5.59 2.06 0.04
N SER A 132 6.02 1.11 0.86
CA SER A 132 5.28 0.50 1.96
C SER A 132 5.82 0.94 3.32
N TYR A 133 6.03 2.25 3.47
CA TYR A 133 6.61 2.86 4.67
C TYR A 133 5.91 2.43 5.96
N LEU A 134 6.73 2.13 6.99
CA LEU A 134 6.21 1.66 8.28
C LEU A 134 5.50 2.74 9.08
N TYR A 135 5.97 3.98 9.00
CA TYR A 135 5.49 5.12 9.81
C TYR A 135 4.98 6.31 8.99
N LEU A 136 5.07 6.23 7.65
CA LEU A 136 4.75 7.34 6.75
C LEU A 136 3.67 6.97 5.77
N ASN A 137 3.13 7.99 5.12
CA ASN A 137 2.13 7.81 4.09
C ASN A 137 2.68 6.86 3.01
N PRO A 138 2.01 5.73 2.73
CA PRO A 138 2.49 4.83 1.69
C PRO A 138 2.42 5.50 0.32
N LEU A 139 3.25 5.04 -0.61
CA LEU A 139 3.30 5.52 -1.99
C LEU A 139 2.81 4.43 -2.93
N LEU A 140 2.29 4.83 -4.08
CA LEU A 140 1.74 3.90 -5.06
C LEU A 140 2.85 3.29 -5.93
N ASN A 141 3.01 1.96 -5.96
CA ASN A 141 3.96 1.37 -6.91
C ASN A 141 3.49 1.50 -8.36
N GLY A 142 2.17 1.54 -8.59
CA GLY A 142 1.60 1.65 -9.93
C GLY A 142 1.61 0.36 -10.76
N ASP A 143 1.84 -0.80 -10.12
CA ASP A 143 1.75 -2.09 -10.80
C ASP A 143 0.30 -2.38 -11.15
N ASP A 144 0.05 -2.65 -12.43
CA ASP A 144 -1.21 -3.21 -12.91
C ASP A 144 -1.00 -4.68 -13.28
N ASP A 145 -1.39 -5.57 -12.36
CA ASP A 145 -1.29 -7.02 -12.53
C ASP A 145 -2.13 -7.54 -13.72
N SER A 146 -3.07 -6.74 -14.24
CA SER A 146 -3.95 -7.15 -15.34
C SER A 146 -3.31 -7.01 -16.72
N ALA A 147 -2.26 -6.18 -16.84
CA ALA A 147 -1.55 -5.99 -18.09
C ALA A 147 -0.41 -7.01 -18.19
N GLY A 148 -0.48 -7.94 -19.15
CA GLY A 148 0.58 -8.92 -19.42
C GLY A 148 1.98 -8.27 -19.61
N GLN A 149 3.02 -9.08 -19.81
CA GLN A 149 4.43 -8.61 -19.77
C GLN A 149 4.76 -7.40 -20.66
N ALA A 150 4.05 -7.20 -21.78
CA ALA A 150 4.20 -6.06 -22.70
C ALA A 150 3.46 -4.78 -22.27
N GLY A 151 2.53 -4.85 -21.32
CA GLY A 151 1.72 -3.74 -20.80
C GLY A 151 1.98 -3.40 -19.33
N ARG A 152 3.01 -4.00 -18.71
CA ARG A 152 3.34 -3.76 -17.29
C ARG A 152 3.64 -2.28 -17.02
N SER A 153 2.99 -1.73 -16.01
CA SER A 153 3.13 -0.36 -15.51
C SER A 153 3.92 -0.32 -14.19
N GLY A 154 4.03 0.87 -13.59
CA GLY A 154 4.60 1.04 -12.25
C GLY A 154 6.10 1.35 -12.21
N THR A 155 6.62 1.50 -10.99
CA THR A 155 8.00 1.93 -10.73
C THR A 155 9.02 0.95 -11.30
N ASP A 156 8.84 -0.38 -11.11
CA ASP A 156 9.76 -1.40 -11.66
C ASP A 156 9.84 -1.34 -13.19
N ALA A 157 8.68 -1.25 -13.85
CA ALA A 157 8.62 -1.16 -15.30
C ALA A 157 9.30 0.12 -15.83
N ALA A 158 9.07 1.26 -15.18
CA ALA A 158 9.70 2.53 -15.54
C ALA A 158 11.22 2.49 -15.34
N VAL A 159 11.69 1.95 -14.21
CA VAL A 159 13.11 1.80 -13.89
C VAL A 159 13.82 0.88 -14.89
N LYS A 160 13.26 -0.29 -15.19
CA LYS A 160 13.82 -1.22 -16.19
C LYS A 160 13.83 -0.60 -17.58
N ARG A 161 12.74 0.09 -17.96
CA ARG A 161 12.69 0.80 -19.24
C ARG A 161 13.79 1.85 -19.34
N LEU A 162 14.04 2.59 -18.26
CA LEU A 162 15.11 3.57 -18.21
C LEU A 162 16.47 2.90 -18.37
N ALA A 163 16.76 1.85 -17.60
CA ALA A 163 18.01 1.09 -17.69
C ALA A 163 18.25 0.52 -19.10
N ASP A 164 17.23 -0.09 -19.70
CA ASP A 164 17.29 -0.67 -21.04
C ASP A 164 17.59 0.39 -22.11
N ARG A 165 16.90 1.54 -22.05
CA ARG A 165 17.07 2.61 -23.03
C ARG A 165 18.37 3.36 -22.85
N TRP A 166 18.84 3.48 -21.62
CA TRP A 166 20.15 4.01 -21.31
C TRP A 166 21.26 2.96 -21.45
N ARG A 167 20.99 1.77 -22.00
CA ARG A 167 21.99 0.74 -22.30
C ARG A 167 22.81 0.34 -21.08
N VAL A 168 22.20 0.30 -19.91
CA VAL A 168 22.83 -0.23 -18.69
C VAL A 168 22.96 -1.75 -18.85
N PRO A 169 24.17 -2.34 -18.77
CA PRO A 169 24.33 -3.79 -18.78
C PRO A 169 23.54 -4.44 -17.64
N LYS A 170 22.93 -5.61 -17.89
CA LYS A 170 22.03 -6.29 -16.92
C LYS A 170 22.71 -6.63 -15.59
N ASP A 171 24.00 -6.91 -15.61
CA ASP A 171 24.84 -7.19 -14.45
C ASP A 171 25.24 -5.93 -13.66
N GLN A 172 25.01 -4.74 -14.25
CA GLN A 172 25.28 -3.43 -13.66
C GLN A 172 24.01 -2.66 -13.27
N PHE A 173 22.85 -3.30 -13.38
CA PHE A 173 21.57 -2.78 -12.96
C PHE A 173 21.17 -3.38 -11.62
N TYR A 174 20.94 -2.52 -10.63
CA TYR A 174 20.53 -2.85 -9.27
C TYR A 174 19.22 -2.16 -8.96
N HIS A 175 18.25 -2.90 -8.44
CA HIS A 175 16.98 -2.35 -7.99
C HIS A 175 16.67 -2.87 -6.57
N LEU A 176 16.88 -2.01 -5.58
CA LEU A 176 16.57 -2.26 -4.18
C LEU A 176 15.15 -1.75 -3.91
N THR A 177 14.21 -2.65 -3.64
CA THR A 177 12.81 -2.27 -3.46
C THR A 177 12.05 -3.14 -2.48
N ASP A 178 10.99 -2.57 -1.89
CA ASP A 178 10.12 -3.21 -0.91
C ASP A 178 8.92 -3.97 -1.48
N VAL A 179 8.66 -3.82 -2.78
CA VAL A 179 7.53 -4.44 -3.49
C VAL A 179 7.92 -5.67 -4.30
N GLY A 180 9.13 -6.20 -4.09
CA GLY A 180 9.72 -7.26 -4.89
C GLY A 180 10.10 -6.77 -6.30
N VAL A 181 11.21 -7.27 -6.83
CA VAL A 181 11.56 -7.02 -8.24
C VAL A 181 10.79 -8.02 -9.09
N LEU A 182 10.21 -7.58 -10.21
CA LEU A 182 9.61 -8.51 -11.15
C LEU A 182 10.74 -9.41 -11.68
N GLU A 183 10.81 -10.67 -11.22
CA GLU A 183 11.79 -11.62 -11.73
C GLU A 183 11.55 -11.85 -13.23
N ASP A 184 12.62 -11.81 -14.02
CA ASP A 184 12.61 -12.36 -15.37
C ASP A 184 12.39 -13.87 -15.21
N LYS A 185 11.20 -14.37 -15.56
CA LYS A 185 10.85 -15.81 -15.52
C LYS A 185 11.78 -16.73 -16.33
N ASP A 186 12.80 -16.17 -16.98
CA ASP A 186 13.80 -16.88 -17.77
C ASP A 186 14.88 -17.57 -16.90
N GLN A 187 14.84 -17.40 -15.57
CA GLN A 187 15.71 -18.10 -14.62
C GLN A 187 14.93 -19.00 -13.63
N GLU A 188 13.94 -19.75 -14.10
CA GLU A 188 13.59 -20.96 -13.34
C GLU A 188 14.84 -21.86 -13.28
N PRO A 189 15.34 -22.23 -12.08
CA PRO A 189 16.38 -23.23 -11.99
C PRO A 189 15.82 -24.49 -12.64
N LYS A 190 16.44 -24.93 -13.75
CA LYS A 190 16.13 -26.22 -14.36
C LYS A 190 16.17 -27.24 -13.22
N ALA A 191 15.01 -27.79 -12.87
CA ALA A 191 14.91 -28.82 -11.86
C ALA A 191 15.93 -29.90 -12.23
N ASP A 192 16.79 -30.27 -11.29
CA ASP A 192 17.71 -31.39 -11.47
C ASP A 192 16.90 -32.59 -11.99
N PRO A 193 17.33 -33.25 -13.08
CA PRO A 193 16.61 -34.41 -13.59
C PRO A 193 16.54 -35.43 -12.46
N LYS A 194 15.32 -35.77 -12.03
CA LYS A 194 15.05 -36.83 -11.06
C LYS A 194 15.86 -38.07 -11.45
N PRO A 195 16.65 -38.66 -10.54
CA PRO A 195 17.35 -39.90 -10.85
C PRO A 195 16.31 -40.98 -11.17
N GLU A 196 16.43 -41.57 -12.37
CA GLU A 196 15.56 -42.66 -12.79
C GLU A 196 15.63 -43.82 -11.77
N PRO A 197 14.48 -44.39 -11.36
CA PRO A 197 14.48 -45.52 -10.47
C PRO A 197 15.06 -46.74 -11.19
N LYS A 198 16.21 -47.22 -10.71
CA LYS A 198 16.78 -48.51 -11.14
C LYS A 198 15.73 -49.61 -10.94
N ARG A 199 15.26 -50.20 -12.04
CA ARG A 199 14.44 -51.42 -12.04
C ARG A 199 15.22 -52.54 -11.36
N VAL A 200 14.71 -53.00 -10.22
CA VAL A 200 15.12 -54.27 -9.62
C VAL A 200 14.24 -55.36 -10.23
N GLU A 201 14.87 -56.32 -10.93
CA GLU A 201 14.21 -57.53 -11.38
C GLU A 201 13.79 -58.39 -10.18
N VAL A 202 12.49 -58.63 -10.04
CA VAL A 202 11.94 -59.59 -9.07
C VAL A 202 11.50 -60.85 -9.82
N LYS A 203 12.08 -62.00 -9.44
CA LYS A 203 11.73 -63.33 -9.95
C LYS A 203 10.33 -63.77 -9.51
N PRO A 204 9.60 -64.57 -10.31
CA PRO A 204 8.20 -64.90 -10.06
C PRO A 204 8.01 -66.04 -9.04
N ILE A 205 6.98 -65.90 -8.20
CA ILE A 205 6.45 -66.92 -7.27
C ILE A 205 5.20 -67.57 -7.92
N PRO A 206 4.98 -68.90 -7.80
CA PRO A 206 3.92 -69.59 -8.53
C PRO A 206 2.54 -69.51 -7.84
N LYS A 207 1.51 -69.56 -8.69
CA LYS A 207 0.08 -69.39 -8.42
C LYS A 207 -0.50 -70.48 -7.49
N LYS A 208 -1.42 -70.08 -6.60
CA LYS A 208 -2.51 -70.94 -6.08
C LYS A 208 -3.86 -70.24 -6.25
N GLY A 209 -4.85 -71.02 -6.69
CA GLY A 209 -6.17 -70.58 -7.17
C GLY A 209 -7.15 -70.12 -6.08
N PRO A 210 -8.36 -69.67 -6.49
CA PRO A 210 -9.29 -68.96 -5.62
C PRO A 210 -10.30 -69.91 -4.95
N PRO A 211 -10.92 -69.47 -3.85
CA PRO A 211 -12.37 -69.66 -3.77
C PRO A 211 -13.17 -68.52 -3.13
N LYS A 212 -14.27 -68.22 -3.83
CA LYS A 212 -15.68 -68.02 -3.40
C LYS A 212 -16.05 -67.07 -2.25
N GLU A 213 -16.86 -66.08 -2.64
CA GLU A 213 -17.94 -65.43 -1.87
C GLU A 213 -18.89 -66.44 -1.19
N PRO A 214 -19.56 -66.09 -0.06
CA PRO A 214 -20.88 -65.47 -0.21
C PRO A 214 -21.43 -64.57 0.94
N ALA A 215 -22.47 -63.82 0.55
CA ALA A 215 -23.74 -63.54 1.23
C ALA A 215 -23.90 -62.40 2.28
N LYS A 216 -24.83 -61.51 1.93
CA LYS A 216 -25.57 -60.53 2.75
C LYS A 216 -26.40 -61.18 3.87
N LYS A 217 -26.59 -60.46 4.98
CA LYS A 217 -27.84 -60.47 5.77
C LYS A 217 -28.15 -59.09 6.35
N GLU A 218 -29.38 -58.64 6.11
CA GLU A 218 -30.10 -57.60 6.87
C GLU A 218 -30.40 -58.10 8.30
N MET A 219 -30.52 -57.16 9.25
CA MET A 219 -31.65 -57.11 10.19
C MET A 219 -31.64 -55.81 11.03
N ALA A 220 -32.82 -55.22 11.15
CA ALA A 220 -33.15 -54.03 11.94
C ALA A 220 -33.23 -54.32 13.46
N LYS A 221 -33.04 -53.28 14.31
CA LYS A 221 -33.85 -53.03 15.53
C LYS A 221 -33.51 -51.71 16.28
N LYS A 222 -34.58 -50.97 16.56
CA LYS A 222 -34.95 -50.03 17.66
C LYS A 222 -33.89 -49.54 18.68
N GLY A 223 -33.97 -48.23 18.98
CA GLY A 223 -33.13 -47.45 19.93
C GLY A 223 -33.27 -47.79 21.43
N PRO A 224 -32.66 -47.00 22.35
CA PRO A 224 -33.26 -45.73 22.76
C PRO A 224 -32.28 -44.58 23.08
N ALA A 225 -32.86 -43.41 23.35
CA ALA A 225 -32.25 -42.12 23.68
C ALA A 225 -31.28 -42.14 24.89
N LYS A 226 -30.25 -41.28 24.83
CA LYS A 226 -29.61 -40.70 26.03
C LYS A 226 -28.85 -39.40 25.72
N LYS A 227 -29.30 -38.37 26.45
CA LYS A 227 -28.59 -37.28 27.12
C LYS A 227 -27.79 -36.26 26.30
N ASP A 228 -28.31 -35.04 26.39
CA ASP A 228 -27.62 -33.76 26.31
C ASP A 228 -26.28 -33.77 27.06
N THR A 229 -25.25 -33.31 26.36
CA THR A 229 -24.01 -32.75 26.93
C THR A 229 -23.78 -31.39 26.30
N PRO A 230 -23.44 -30.34 27.08
CA PRO A 230 -23.27 -28.98 26.59
C PRO A 230 -21.90 -28.80 25.93
N ASP A 231 -21.87 -27.88 24.95
CA ASP A 231 -20.71 -27.14 24.45
C ASP A 231 -19.38 -27.89 24.32
N ARG A 232 -19.21 -28.54 23.16
CA ARG A 232 -17.89 -28.71 22.59
C ARG A 232 -17.49 -27.40 21.92
N MET A 233 -16.56 -26.66 22.53
CA MET A 233 -15.91 -25.49 21.92
C MET A 233 -15.44 -25.84 20.50
N PRO A 234 -15.70 -24.99 19.48
CA PRO A 234 -15.23 -25.26 18.13
C PRO A 234 -13.70 -25.13 18.05
N GLU A 235 -13.06 -26.24 17.71
CA GLU A 235 -11.61 -26.46 17.61
C GLU A 235 -10.97 -25.82 16.36
N LYS A 236 -11.55 -24.76 15.79
CA LYS A 236 -11.03 -24.08 14.58
C LYS A 236 -11.26 -22.57 14.64
N ALA A 237 -10.49 -21.90 15.50
CA ALA A 237 -10.35 -20.44 15.49
C ALA A 237 -9.11 -19.95 14.70
N ASP A 238 -8.31 -20.87 14.13
CA ASP A 238 -7.01 -20.56 13.52
C ASP A 238 -7.07 -20.03 12.08
N ASP A 239 -8.24 -20.00 11.45
CA ASP A 239 -8.42 -19.45 10.09
C ASP A 239 -9.28 -18.16 10.11
N MET A 240 -9.04 -17.26 11.06
CA MET A 240 -9.57 -15.89 10.94
C MET A 240 -8.83 -15.17 9.80
N PRO A 241 -9.53 -14.54 8.84
CA PRO A 241 -8.91 -13.80 7.74
C PRO A 241 -8.29 -12.50 8.26
N VAL A 242 -7.12 -12.60 8.88
CA VAL A 242 -6.21 -11.46 8.98
C VAL A 242 -5.84 -11.08 7.55
N ILE A 243 -5.91 -9.79 7.20
CA ILE A 243 -5.32 -9.28 5.95
C ILE A 243 -3.92 -9.86 5.88
N LYS A 244 -3.69 -10.82 4.97
CA LYS A 244 -2.41 -11.51 4.91
C LYS A 244 -1.39 -10.45 4.54
N ALA A 245 -0.57 -10.07 5.50
CA ALA A 245 0.55 -9.17 5.27
C ALA A 245 1.34 -9.71 4.08
N ARG A 246 1.75 -8.81 3.19
CA ARG A 246 2.56 -9.22 2.04
C ARG A 246 3.87 -9.79 2.58
N ARG A 247 4.17 -11.06 2.25
CA ARG A 247 5.49 -11.61 2.51
C ARG A 247 6.50 -10.80 1.71
N PHE A 248 7.56 -10.37 2.38
CA PHE A 248 8.61 -9.61 1.74
C PHE A 248 9.36 -10.51 0.73
N VAL A 249 9.55 -10.02 -0.50
CA VAL A 249 10.33 -10.72 -1.54
C VAL A 249 11.52 -9.82 -1.87
N GLY A 250 12.73 -10.28 -1.58
CA GLY A 250 13.99 -9.54 -1.79
C GLY A 250 14.63 -9.02 -0.51
N THR A 251 15.50 -8.02 -0.63
CA THR A 251 16.15 -7.35 0.51
C THR A 251 15.40 -6.06 0.88
N PRO A 252 14.93 -5.88 2.13
CA PRO A 252 14.22 -4.68 2.53
C PRO A 252 15.12 -3.44 2.47
N PRO A 253 14.65 -2.30 1.93
CA PRO A 253 15.39 -1.05 1.89
C PRO A 253 15.43 -0.37 3.27
N LEU A 254 16.01 -1.09 4.24
CA LEU A 254 16.32 -0.57 5.56
C LEU A 254 17.46 0.44 5.49
N LYS A 255 17.57 1.35 6.45
CA LYS A 255 18.64 2.37 6.52
C LYS A 255 20.01 1.76 6.23
N SER A 256 20.39 0.74 7.01
CA SER A 256 21.69 0.06 6.89
C SER A 256 21.90 -0.63 5.53
N VAL A 257 20.83 -1.18 4.94
CA VAL A 257 20.87 -1.83 3.63
C VAL A 257 21.02 -0.78 2.53
N VAL A 258 20.28 0.32 2.59
CA VAL A 258 20.36 1.43 1.63
C VAL A 258 21.75 2.07 1.69
N GLU A 259 22.24 2.40 2.88
CA GLU A 259 23.57 3.00 3.06
C GLU A 259 24.69 2.08 2.56
N GLY A 260 24.62 0.79 2.91
CA GLY A 260 25.58 -0.21 2.46
C GLY A 260 25.51 -0.47 0.95
N THR A 261 24.31 -0.43 0.35
CA THR A 261 24.12 -0.60 -1.10
C THR A 261 24.70 0.58 -1.88
N ILE A 262 24.40 1.81 -1.46
CA ILE A 262 24.96 3.03 -2.04
C ILE A 262 26.49 3.00 -1.95
N THR A 263 27.03 2.67 -0.77
CA THR A 263 28.48 2.59 -0.55
C THR A 263 29.13 1.58 -1.50
N ARG A 264 28.64 0.33 -1.56
CA ARG A 264 29.17 -0.70 -2.47
C ARG A 264 29.06 -0.29 -3.94
N PHE A 265 27.94 0.30 -4.34
CA PHE A 265 27.73 0.74 -5.72
C PHE A 265 28.74 1.81 -6.13
N LEU A 266 28.94 2.81 -5.28
CA LEU A 266 29.86 3.92 -5.53
C LEU A 266 31.32 3.48 -5.46
N ASP A 267 31.72 2.74 -4.42
CA ASP A 267 33.11 2.31 -4.19
C ASP A 267 33.63 1.37 -5.29
N THR A 268 32.72 0.64 -5.95
CA THR A 268 33.08 -0.27 -7.07
C THR A 268 33.06 0.41 -8.44
N SER A 269 32.71 1.70 -8.53
CA SER A 269 32.67 2.41 -9.81
C SER A 269 34.08 2.72 -10.31
N ARG A 270 34.24 2.75 -11.63
CA ARG A 270 35.49 3.09 -12.33
C ARG A 270 35.46 4.53 -12.83
N ALA A 271 36.62 5.05 -13.21
CA ALA A 271 36.72 6.42 -13.74
C ALA A 271 35.89 6.63 -15.02
N GLN A 272 35.85 5.63 -15.92
CA GLN A 272 35.08 5.72 -17.17
C GLN A 272 33.57 5.45 -16.99
N ASP A 273 33.10 5.07 -15.80
CA ASP A 273 31.69 4.76 -15.59
C ASP A 273 30.82 6.03 -15.61
N ARG A 274 29.60 5.86 -16.13
CA ARG A 274 28.49 6.81 -16.06
C ARG A 274 27.41 6.18 -15.21
N ILE A 275 27.13 6.75 -14.04
CA ILE A 275 26.25 6.12 -13.05
C ILE A 275 24.94 6.89 -12.87
N VAL A 276 23.90 6.14 -12.57
CA VAL A 276 22.56 6.65 -12.28
C VAL A 276 22.11 6.13 -10.93
N ILE A 277 21.71 7.04 -10.04
CA ILE A 277 21.00 6.69 -8.81
C ILE A 277 19.59 7.26 -8.91
N LEU A 278 18.58 6.38 -8.95
CA LEU A 278 17.18 6.78 -8.85
C LEU A 278 16.69 6.51 -7.44
N PHE A 279 16.24 7.54 -6.73
CA PHE A 279 15.58 7.42 -5.43
C PHE A 279 14.10 7.76 -5.58
N CYS A 280 13.25 6.78 -5.33
CA CYS A 280 11.80 6.92 -5.35
C CYS A 280 11.26 6.66 -3.93
N GLY A 281 10.77 7.70 -3.28
CA GLY A 281 10.40 7.62 -1.87
C GLY A 281 10.17 8.97 -1.22
N HIS A 282 10.07 8.98 0.10
CA HIS A 282 10.02 10.19 0.90
C HIS A 282 11.40 10.80 1.10
N VAL A 283 11.43 12.13 1.08
CA VAL A 283 12.53 12.95 1.60
C VAL A 283 11.94 13.92 2.60
N ALA A 284 12.70 14.26 3.63
CA ALA A 284 12.23 15.14 4.69
C ALA A 284 13.26 16.18 5.05
N GLU A 285 12.78 17.37 5.39
CA GLU A 285 13.58 18.40 6.03
C GLU A 285 13.34 18.35 7.54
N LYS A 286 14.41 18.20 8.32
CA LYS A 286 14.37 18.19 9.78
C LYS A 286 15.53 18.98 10.34
N LYS A 287 15.24 19.91 11.26
CA LYS A 287 16.25 20.76 11.91
C LYS A 287 17.19 21.48 10.92
N GLY A 288 16.67 21.89 9.76
CA GLY A 288 17.42 22.57 8.71
C GLY A 288 18.28 21.67 7.81
N GLU A 289 18.21 20.35 7.97
CA GLU A 289 18.90 19.37 7.15
C GLU A 289 17.91 18.53 6.33
N ALA A 290 18.35 18.09 5.15
CA ALA A 290 17.57 17.21 4.29
C ALA A 290 17.99 15.74 4.48
N TYR A 291 17.01 14.84 4.44
CA TYR A 291 17.20 13.41 4.63
C TYR A 291 16.43 12.60 3.59
N LEU A 292 17.04 11.51 3.12
CA LEU A 292 16.33 10.43 2.43
C LEU A 292 15.70 9.52 3.49
N VAL A 293 14.47 9.06 3.25
CA VAL A 293 13.73 8.26 4.21
C VAL A 293 13.74 6.78 3.80
N PRO A 294 14.38 5.88 4.57
CA PRO A 294 14.33 4.43 4.35
C PRO A 294 12.99 3.84 4.82
N LEU A 295 12.76 2.54 4.59
CA LEU A 295 11.48 1.86 4.85
C LEU A 295 10.96 2.04 6.29
N GLU A 296 11.88 2.02 7.24
CA GLU A 296 11.67 2.16 8.68
C GLU A 296 11.92 3.58 9.22
N GLY A 297 12.15 4.55 8.33
CA GLY A 297 12.39 5.93 8.71
C GLY A 297 11.23 6.54 9.48
N ASP A 298 11.55 7.16 10.61
CA ASP A 298 10.64 7.85 11.53
C ASP A 298 10.97 9.35 11.53
N LEU A 299 10.00 10.19 11.17
CA LEU A 299 10.20 11.64 11.10
C LEU A 299 10.41 12.31 12.46
N ASP A 300 10.10 11.61 13.55
CA ASP A 300 10.36 12.08 14.91
C ASP A 300 11.75 11.64 15.41
N ASP A 301 12.46 10.77 14.67
CA ASP A 301 13.77 10.21 15.03
C ASP A 301 14.75 10.27 13.85
N VAL A 302 15.51 11.37 13.77
CA VAL A 302 16.48 11.61 12.68
C VAL A 302 17.55 10.53 12.54
N GLU A 303 17.85 9.76 13.60
CA GLU A 303 18.82 8.66 13.54
C GLU A 303 18.32 7.48 12.69
N THR A 304 17.03 7.42 12.42
CA THR A 304 16.44 6.43 11.50
C THR A 304 16.46 6.88 10.04
N LEU A 305 16.85 8.14 9.76
CA LEU A 305 16.88 8.73 8.42
C LEU A 305 18.32 8.72 7.85
N ILE A 306 18.45 8.92 6.54
CA ILE A 306 19.74 8.98 5.84
C ILE A 306 20.06 10.43 5.49
N PRO A 307 21.09 11.06 6.09
CA PRO A 307 21.42 12.46 5.79
C PRO A 307 21.79 12.66 4.31
N LEU A 308 21.19 13.66 3.65
CA LEU A 308 21.52 14.02 2.27
C LEU A 308 23.00 14.42 2.15
N LYS A 309 23.52 15.09 3.18
CA LYS A 309 24.94 15.46 3.27
C LYS A 309 25.85 14.24 3.13
N TRP A 310 25.58 13.17 3.89
CA TRP A 310 26.32 11.92 3.79
C TRP A 310 26.24 11.32 2.38
N PHE A 311 25.05 11.33 1.78
CA PHE A 311 24.85 10.83 0.41
C PHE A 311 25.68 11.62 -0.62
N TYR A 312 25.72 12.94 -0.50
CA TYR A 312 26.50 13.83 -1.36
C TYR A 312 28.00 13.71 -1.15
N GLU A 313 28.46 13.53 0.09
CA GLU A 313 29.87 13.20 0.37
C GLU A 313 30.29 11.90 -0.30
N LYS A 314 29.43 10.86 -0.28
CA LYS A 314 29.67 9.61 -1.00
C LYS A 314 29.73 9.78 -2.53
N LEU A 315 28.81 10.57 -3.10
CA LEU A 315 28.84 10.89 -4.54
C LEU A 315 30.06 11.71 -4.96
N ALA A 316 30.51 12.63 -4.11
CA ALA A 316 31.71 13.42 -4.36
C ALA A 316 32.97 12.53 -4.44
N ALA A 317 33.06 11.52 -3.57
CA ALA A 317 34.18 10.57 -3.53
C ALA A 317 34.16 9.53 -4.67
N CYS A 318 33.01 9.33 -5.34
CA CYS A 318 32.88 8.35 -6.41
C CYS A 318 33.68 8.77 -7.67
N PRO A 319 34.51 7.87 -8.25
CA PRO A 319 35.39 8.20 -9.37
C PRO A 319 34.68 8.28 -10.74
N ALA A 320 33.42 7.84 -10.83
CA ALA A 320 32.64 7.86 -12.08
C ALA A 320 32.66 9.26 -12.73
N GLN A 321 32.92 9.31 -14.05
CA GLN A 321 33.02 10.56 -14.80
C GLN A 321 31.68 11.33 -14.87
N GLU A 322 30.56 10.61 -14.97
CA GLU A 322 29.22 11.21 -15.01
C GLU A 322 28.35 10.57 -13.93
N LYS A 323 27.70 11.41 -13.12
CA LYS A 323 26.83 10.99 -12.02
C LYS A 323 25.48 11.67 -12.17
N VAL A 324 24.41 10.88 -12.25
CA VAL A 324 23.03 11.39 -12.35
C VAL A 324 22.23 10.88 -11.16
N VAL A 325 21.57 11.79 -10.45
CA VAL A 325 20.61 11.45 -9.40
C VAL A 325 19.21 11.87 -9.83
N ILE A 326 18.26 10.94 -9.79
CA ILE A 326 16.85 11.20 -10.07
C ILE A 326 16.07 11.00 -8.78
N TYR A 327 15.44 12.06 -8.29
CA TYR A 327 14.57 12.05 -7.12
C TYR A 327 13.11 12.07 -7.57
N ASP A 328 12.43 10.93 -7.48
CA ASP A 328 10.97 10.91 -7.52
C ASP A 328 10.39 10.94 -6.11
N VAL A 329 10.20 12.15 -5.59
CA VAL A 329 10.02 12.42 -4.17
C VAL A 329 8.85 13.38 -3.91
N CYS A 330 8.50 13.58 -2.63
CA CYS A 330 7.34 14.40 -2.23
C CYS A 330 6.04 13.94 -2.93
N ARG A 331 5.86 12.62 -3.02
CA ARG A 331 4.75 12.00 -3.76
C ARG A 331 3.46 12.03 -2.96
N ILE A 332 2.35 12.47 -3.58
CA ILE A 332 1.02 12.44 -2.97
C ILE A 332 -0.03 11.95 -3.96
N ASP A 333 -0.98 11.17 -3.45
CA ASP A 333 -2.26 10.92 -4.09
C ASP A 333 -3.27 11.96 -3.55
N PRO A 334 -3.63 12.99 -4.34
CA PRO A 334 -4.55 14.03 -3.85
C PRO A 334 -5.97 13.53 -3.57
N GLU A 335 -6.36 12.38 -4.11
CA GLU A 335 -7.70 11.79 -3.92
C GLU A 335 -7.74 10.91 -2.67
N ALA A 336 -6.65 10.21 -2.35
CA ALA A 336 -6.52 9.45 -1.11
C ALA A 336 -6.26 10.35 0.11
N GLY A 337 -5.49 11.43 -0.07
CA GLY A 337 -5.07 12.32 1.01
C GLY A 337 -3.91 11.73 1.83
N VAL A 338 -3.84 12.13 3.11
CA VAL A 338 -2.72 11.81 4.00
C VAL A 338 -3.19 10.82 5.07
N GLU A 339 -2.81 9.55 4.91
CA GLU A 339 -3.24 8.48 5.81
C GLU A 339 -2.36 8.34 7.06
N ARG A 340 -1.11 8.75 6.95
CA ARG A 340 -0.04 8.73 7.96
C ARG A 340 0.82 9.99 7.75
N PRO A 341 1.74 10.36 8.66
CA PRO A 341 2.59 11.52 8.49
C PRO A 341 3.21 11.57 7.10
N HIS A 342 3.19 12.75 6.51
CA HIS A 342 3.74 13.03 5.20
C HIS A 342 4.71 14.21 5.35
N PRO A 343 5.91 14.19 4.76
CA PRO A 343 6.87 15.31 4.82
C PRO A 343 6.36 16.64 4.26
N GLY A 344 5.19 16.65 3.63
CA GLY A 344 4.60 17.79 2.92
C GLY A 344 5.10 17.93 1.46
N PRO A 345 4.79 19.08 0.82
CA PRO A 345 5.31 19.41 -0.51
C PRO A 345 6.80 19.75 -0.42
N MET A 346 7.47 19.83 -1.58
CA MET A 346 8.88 20.23 -1.66
C MET A 346 9.08 21.63 -1.06
N THR A 347 9.82 21.76 0.03
CA THR A 347 10.15 23.09 0.58
C THR A 347 11.22 23.77 -0.28
N GLU A 348 11.34 25.09 -0.19
CA GLU A 348 12.41 25.82 -0.89
C GLU A 348 13.81 25.39 -0.40
N ALA A 349 13.96 25.17 0.91
CA ALA A 349 15.22 24.72 1.50
C ALA A 349 15.58 23.29 1.04
N LEU A 350 14.60 22.38 0.98
CA LEU A 350 14.78 21.03 0.46
C LEU A 350 15.13 21.02 -1.04
N GLU A 351 14.40 21.76 -1.88
CA GLU A 351 14.73 21.87 -3.31
C GLU A 351 16.16 22.40 -3.49
N LYS A 352 16.53 23.45 -2.74
CA LYS A 352 17.88 24.00 -2.76
C LYS A 352 18.91 22.95 -2.34
N ALA A 353 18.65 22.20 -1.27
CA ALA A 353 19.55 21.15 -0.80
C ALA A 353 19.74 20.05 -1.87
N LEU A 354 18.65 19.58 -2.49
CA LEU A 354 18.71 18.58 -3.57
C LEU A 354 19.45 19.13 -4.81
N HIS A 355 19.23 20.40 -5.19
CA HIS A 355 19.87 21.03 -6.35
C HIS A 355 21.21 21.72 -6.07
N THR A 356 21.81 21.48 -4.90
CA THR A 356 23.21 21.85 -4.60
C THR A 356 24.08 20.59 -4.50
N PRO A 357 24.16 19.75 -5.54
CA PRO A 357 24.99 18.55 -5.49
C PRO A 357 26.48 18.91 -5.65
N PRO A 358 27.39 17.97 -5.33
CA PRO A 358 28.81 18.09 -5.64
C PRO A 358 29.07 18.32 -7.14
N ASP A 359 30.29 18.72 -7.49
CA ASP A 359 30.65 18.91 -8.90
C ASP A 359 30.68 17.58 -9.65
N GLY A 360 30.29 17.62 -10.93
CA GLY A 360 30.12 16.43 -11.77
C GLY A 360 28.87 15.59 -11.46
N VAL A 361 27.98 16.07 -10.59
CA VAL A 361 26.71 15.41 -10.27
C VAL A 361 25.54 16.21 -10.83
N SER A 362 24.78 15.58 -11.71
CA SER A 362 23.52 16.11 -12.25
C SER A 362 22.34 15.59 -11.43
N VAL A 363 21.33 16.43 -11.21
CA VAL A 363 20.14 16.11 -10.39
C VAL A 363 18.88 16.40 -11.19
N VAL A 364 17.90 15.50 -11.10
CA VAL A 364 16.52 15.69 -11.57
C VAL A 364 15.56 15.45 -10.40
N THR A 365 14.61 16.35 -10.17
CA THR A 365 13.50 16.14 -9.21
C THR A 365 12.17 16.07 -9.95
N SER A 366 11.26 15.23 -9.48
CA SER A 366 9.93 15.06 -10.08
C SER A 366 8.95 16.19 -9.80
N CYS A 367 9.23 17.05 -8.81
CA CYS A 367 8.48 18.27 -8.52
C CYS A 367 9.43 19.41 -8.07
N SER A 368 8.89 20.63 -8.01
CA SER A 368 9.61 21.83 -7.60
C SER A 368 9.04 22.43 -6.31
N LYS A 369 9.66 23.50 -5.81
CA LYS A 369 9.28 24.17 -4.56
C LYS A 369 7.77 24.49 -4.49
N GLY A 370 7.16 24.18 -3.35
CA GLY A 370 5.73 24.33 -3.09
C GLY A 370 4.83 23.25 -3.69
N GLU A 371 5.38 22.34 -4.50
CA GLU A 371 4.61 21.32 -5.23
C GLU A 371 4.78 19.91 -4.66
N TYR A 372 3.88 19.02 -5.07
CA TYR A 372 4.02 17.58 -4.87
C TYR A 372 4.31 16.90 -6.20
N SER A 373 4.95 15.72 -6.16
CA SER A 373 4.89 14.77 -7.27
C SER A 373 3.55 14.02 -7.19
N ILE A 374 2.74 14.05 -8.23
CA ILE A 374 1.40 13.47 -8.23
C ILE A 374 1.46 11.97 -8.55
N GLU A 375 0.72 11.18 -7.79
CA GLU A 375 0.47 9.76 -8.06
C GLU A 375 -1.02 9.43 -8.02
N LEU A 376 -1.45 8.44 -8.82
CA LEU A 376 -2.80 7.85 -8.76
C LEU A 376 -2.74 6.36 -9.06
N ALA A 377 -3.69 5.58 -8.53
CA ALA A 377 -3.74 4.14 -8.79
C ALA A 377 -3.87 3.82 -10.29
N SER A 378 -4.70 4.61 -10.98
CA SER A 378 -4.80 4.60 -12.44
C SER A 378 -5.45 5.91 -12.91
N TYR A 379 -4.92 6.49 -13.98
CA TYR A 379 -5.52 7.63 -14.66
C TYR A 379 -5.26 7.58 -16.17
N PHE A 380 -6.33 7.58 -16.96
CA PHE A 380 -6.24 7.78 -18.40
C PHE A 380 -6.16 9.27 -18.72
N ALA A 381 -4.96 9.75 -19.04
CA ALA A 381 -4.71 11.11 -19.47
C ALA A 381 -4.90 11.23 -20.99
N PRO A 382 -5.83 12.06 -21.51
CA PRO A 382 -6.08 12.18 -22.96
C PRO A 382 -5.01 13.05 -23.63
N LEU A 383 -3.76 12.61 -23.59
CA LEU A 383 -2.62 13.29 -24.17
C LEU A 383 -2.47 12.92 -25.65
N ASN A 384 -2.40 13.94 -26.50
CA ASN A 384 -2.15 13.74 -27.92
C ASN A 384 -0.66 13.53 -28.18
N PHE A 385 -0.25 12.28 -28.35
CA PHE A 385 1.12 11.94 -28.67
C PHE A 385 1.39 11.86 -30.17
N GLU A 386 0.75 12.66 -31.03
CA GLU A 386 1.02 12.77 -32.47
C GLU A 386 1.46 11.44 -33.15
N ARG A 387 0.77 10.33 -32.85
CA ARG A 387 0.95 9.09 -33.59
C ARG A 387 -0.05 9.11 -34.74
N ARG A 388 0.46 9.07 -35.98
CA ARG A 388 -0.36 9.15 -37.21
C ARG A 388 -1.34 7.99 -37.37
N ASP A 389 -1.21 6.93 -36.56
CA ASP A 389 -1.84 5.62 -36.76
C ASP A 389 -2.79 5.17 -35.63
N VAL A 390 -2.96 5.92 -34.54
CA VAL A 390 -3.85 5.53 -33.41
C VAL A 390 -4.92 6.60 -33.18
N LYS A 391 -6.20 6.20 -33.27
CA LYS A 391 -7.36 7.11 -33.17
C LYS A 391 -7.77 7.48 -31.73
N ASP A 392 -7.30 6.75 -30.73
CA ASP A 392 -7.57 7.04 -29.31
C ASP A 392 -6.28 7.51 -28.61
N ASN A 393 -6.14 8.83 -28.47
CA ASN A 393 -4.93 9.50 -28.00
C ASN A 393 -4.99 9.76 -26.49
N GLY A 394 -4.65 8.76 -25.70
CA GLY A 394 -4.40 8.94 -24.28
C GLY A 394 -3.46 7.89 -23.71
N VAL A 395 -3.02 8.13 -22.48
CA VAL A 395 -2.08 7.27 -21.77
C VAL A 395 -2.59 6.92 -20.41
N ASN A 396 -2.42 5.65 -20.06
CA ASN A 396 -2.66 5.18 -18.71
C ASN A 396 -1.42 5.50 -17.86
N LEU A 397 -1.63 6.29 -16.83
CA LEU A 397 -0.65 6.62 -15.81
C LEU A 397 -1.00 5.82 -14.55
N HIS A 398 0.00 5.14 -13.98
CA HIS A 398 -0.17 4.32 -12.79
C HIS A 398 0.95 4.62 -11.79
N GLY A 399 0.59 4.87 -10.54
CA GLY A 399 1.51 5.39 -9.54
C GLY A 399 1.98 6.79 -9.91
N SER A 400 3.29 7.05 -9.79
CA SER A 400 3.91 8.34 -10.10
C SER A 400 3.66 8.75 -11.55
N PHE A 401 3.13 9.95 -11.77
CA PHE A 401 2.97 10.52 -13.10
C PHE A 401 4.32 10.73 -13.78
N PHE A 402 5.33 11.15 -13.03
CA PHE A 402 6.69 11.34 -13.52
C PHE A 402 7.28 10.01 -14.06
N LEU A 403 7.23 8.95 -13.27
CA LEU A 403 7.77 7.64 -13.68
C LEU A 403 6.93 6.99 -14.78
N SER A 404 5.60 7.14 -14.73
CA SER A 404 4.71 6.65 -15.80
C SER A 404 5.09 7.22 -17.17
N LEU A 405 5.51 8.49 -17.21
CA LEU A 405 5.91 9.17 -18.44
C LEU A 405 7.28 8.71 -18.98
N VAL A 406 8.11 8.00 -18.21
CA VAL A 406 9.37 7.40 -18.71
C VAL A 406 9.11 6.39 -19.83
N ASN A 407 8.04 5.59 -19.72
CA ASN A 407 7.63 4.66 -20.77
C ASN A 407 7.29 5.39 -22.08
N PHE A 408 6.65 6.54 -22.00
CA PHE A 408 6.27 7.33 -23.17
C PHE A 408 7.45 8.13 -23.75
N ALA A 409 8.32 8.66 -22.89
CA ALA A 409 9.59 9.26 -23.31
C ALA A 409 10.44 8.24 -24.08
N SER A 410 10.46 6.99 -23.62
CA SER A 410 11.10 5.88 -24.34
C SER A 410 10.51 5.68 -25.75
N PHE A 411 9.18 5.70 -25.90
CA PHE A 411 8.55 5.51 -27.20
C PHE A 411 8.79 6.67 -28.16
N LYS A 412 9.02 7.87 -27.65
CA LYS A 412 9.40 9.06 -28.42
C LYS A 412 10.89 9.10 -28.77
N GLY A 413 11.68 8.10 -28.35
CA GLY A 413 13.12 8.06 -28.60
C GLY A 413 13.91 9.06 -27.76
N LEU A 414 13.31 9.69 -26.74
CA LEU A 414 13.93 10.75 -25.94
C LEU A 414 14.90 10.21 -24.88
N LEU A 415 14.86 8.89 -24.65
CA LEU A 415 15.84 8.19 -23.81
C LEU A 415 17.04 7.67 -24.61
N THR A 416 17.15 8.05 -25.89
CA THR A 416 18.25 7.72 -26.80
C THR A 416 18.71 8.99 -27.50
N GLY A 417 20.02 9.21 -27.68
CA GLY A 417 20.53 10.45 -28.30
C GLY A 417 20.03 10.63 -29.74
N ASP A 418 19.55 11.83 -30.09
CA ASP A 418 19.20 12.40 -31.41
C ASP A 418 18.97 11.41 -32.58
N ASN A 419 18.11 10.40 -32.43
CA ASN A 419 17.83 9.37 -33.44
C ASN A 419 19.09 8.67 -34.00
N LYS A 420 20.21 8.71 -33.28
CA LYS A 420 21.45 8.02 -33.61
C LYS A 420 21.61 6.78 -32.73
N LEU A 421 22.33 5.79 -33.25
CA LEU A 421 22.69 4.63 -32.45
C LEU A 421 23.62 5.10 -31.32
N SER A 422 23.24 4.84 -30.06
CA SER A 422 24.06 5.23 -28.92
C SER A 422 25.45 4.59 -28.98
N SER A 423 26.46 5.34 -28.59
CA SER A 423 27.86 4.94 -28.45
C SER A 423 28.25 4.89 -26.97
N PRO A 424 29.21 4.03 -26.56
CA PRO A 424 29.76 4.03 -25.19
C PRO A 424 30.29 5.39 -24.72
N LYS A 425 30.64 6.28 -25.66
CA LYS A 425 31.14 7.63 -25.37
C LYS A 425 30.04 8.65 -25.10
N ASP A 426 28.80 8.36 -25.48
CA ASP A 426 27.70 9.31 -25.36
C ASP A 426 27.33 9.56 -23.90
N ASP A 427 27.03 10.82 -23.58
CA ASP A 427 26.45 11.23 -22.30
C ASP A 427 25.07 10.58 -22.08
N LEU A 428 24.63 10.56 -20.83
CA LEU A 428 23.27 10.16 -20.51
C LEU A 428 22.29 11.24 -21.01
N PRO A 429 21.18 10.88 -21.70
CA PRO A 429 20.25 11.84 -22.29
C PRO A 429 19.30 12.42 -21.23
N VAL A 430 19.85 13.05 -20.19
CA VAL A 430 19.10 13.59 -19.04
C VAL A 430 18.26 14.80 -19.44
N ASP A 431 18.84 15.76 -20.14
CA ASP A 431 18.18 17.00 -20.57
C ASP A 431 16.92 16.75 -21.42
N PRO A 432 16.97 15.99 -22.54
CA PRO A 432 15.78 15.76 -23.36
C PRO A 432 14.70 14.96 -22.63
N MET A 433 15.09 14.03 -21.75
CA MET A 433 14.16 13.31 -20.89
C MET A 433 13.45 14.26 -19.92
N ALA A 434 14.22 15.03 -19.13
CA ALA A 434 13.68 15.89 -18.09
C ALA A 434 12.80 17.01 -18.66
N ALA A 435 13.23 17.62 -19.77
CA ALA A 435 12.46 18.67 -20.44
C ALA A 435 11.11 18.14 -20.96
N TRP A 436 11.10 17.00 -21.63
CA TRP A 436 9.88 16.44 -22.19
C TRP A 436 8.92 15.89 -21.12
N ILE A 437 9.44 15.17 -20.13
CA ILE A 437 8.62 14.68 -19.02
C ILE A 437 8.07 15.89 -18.24
N GLY A 438 8.86 16.94 -18.04
CA GLY A 438 8.44 18.18 -17.39
C GLY A 438 7.28 18.88 -18.08
N ASP A 439 7.35 19.05 -19.40
CA ASP A 439 6.25 19.61 -20.20
C ASP A 439 4.97 18.76 -20.05
N LYS A 440 5.10 17.44 -20.23
CA LYS A 440 3.95 16.53 -20.26
C LYS A 440 3.34 16.33 -18.88
N VAL A 441 4.12 16.25 -17.82
CA VAL A 441 3.58 16.11 -16.46
C VAL A 441 2.82 17.36 -16.04
N GLY A 442 3.30 18.56 -16.39
CA GLY A 442 2.60 19.81 -16.14
C GLY A 442 1.24 19.86 -16.85
N GLU A 443 1.18 19.42 -18.10
CA GLU A 443 -0.06 19.32 -18.89
C GLU A 443 -1.08 18.36 -18.22
N VAL A 444 -0.63 17.16 -17.85
CA VAL A 444 -1.47 16.14 -17.20
C VAL A 444 -2.00 16.62 -15.86
N VAL A 445 -1.12 17.15 -15.00
CA VAL A 445 -1.50 17.58 -13.65
C VAL A 445 -2.49 18.72 -13.73
N LYS A 446 -2.24 19.74 -14.55
CA LYS A 446 -3.17 20.87 -14.73
C LYS A 446 -4.53 20.43 -15.26
N ARG A 447 -4.58 19.38 -16.08
CA ARG A 447 -5.84 18.85 -16.61
C ARG A 447 -6.64 18.08 -15.56
N LYS A 448 -5.97 17.21 -14.80
CA LYS A 448 -6.62 16.38 -13.76
C LYS A 448 -6.94 17.17 -12.50
N PHE A 449 -6.06 18.10 -12.13
CA PHE A 449 -6.12 18.93 -10.94
C PHE A 449 -5.83 20.40 -11.31
N PRO A 450 -6.84 21.17 -11.78
CA PRO A 450 -6.65 22.54 -12.27
C PRO A 450 -6.04 23.54 -11.28
N ASP A 451 -6.15 23.24 -9.98
CA ASP A 451 -5.61 24.00 -8.86
C ASP A 451 -4.20 23.56 -8.44
N LYS A 452 -3.59 22.58 -9.12
CA LYS A 452 -2.28 22.02 -8.79
C LYS A 452 -1.31 22.14 -9.96
N THR A 453 -0.04 22.15 -9.61
CA THR A 453 1.07 22.14 -10.57
C THR A 453 2.08 21.07 -10.15
N GLN A 454 2.83 20.59 -11.13
CA GLN A 454 3.99 19.74 -10.93
C GLN A 454 5.01 20.09 -12.00
N THR A 455 6.20 20.50 -11.56
CA THR A 455 7.28 20.99 -12.40
C THR A 455 8.51 20.14 -12.16
N VAL A 456 8.98 19.45 -13.21
CA VAL A 456 10.27 18.73 -13.17
C VAL A 456 11.40 19.75 -13.23
N LYS A 457 12.38 19.60 -12.35
CA LYS A 457 13.57 20.45 -12.33
C LYS A 457 14.81 19.61 -12.58
N ALA A 458 15.69 20.12 -13.44
CA ALA A 458 17.00 19.53 -13.70
C ALA A 458 18.13 20.52 -13.41
N THR A 459 19.18 20.05 -12.76
CA THR A 459 20.46 20.74 -12.63
C THR A 459 21.52 19.84 -13.20
N VAL A 460 21.98 20.15 -14.42
CA VAL A 460 22.95 19.33 -15.13
C VAL A 460 24.34 19.91 -14.96
N LYS A 461 25.23 19.12 -14.37
CA LYS A 461 26.66 19.42 -14.18
C LYS A 461 27.47 18.33 -14.88
N ARG A 462 27.89 18.58 -16.11
CA ARG A 462 28.75 17.65 -16.85
C ARG A 462 30.22 17.91 -16.52
N PRO A 463 31.06 16.86 -16.45
CA PRO A 463 32.50 17.05 -16.34
C PRO A 463 33.01 17.81 -17.57
N PRO A 464 34.00 18.71 -17.44
CA PRO A 464 34.54 19.46 -18.57
C PRO A 464 35.32 18.58 -19.55
N ASN A 465 35.88 17.46 -19.06
CA ASN A 465 36.67 16.51 -19.85
C ASN A 465 36.08 15.11 -19.66
N ALA A 466 35.79 14.42 -20.77
CA ALA A 466 35.37 13.02 -20.75
C ALA A 466 36.58 12.09 -20.57
N VAL A 467 36.44 11.06 -19.75
CA VAL A 467 37.43 9.99 -19.62
C VAL A 467 37.38 9.14 -20.89
N ALA A 468 38.54 8.85 -21.47
CA ALA A 468 38.63 8.01 -22.66
C ALA A 468 38.08 6.60 -22.36
N TYR A 469 37.12 6.15 -23.16
CA TYR A 469 36.53 4.82 -23.04
C TYR A 469 37.60 3.75 -23.32
N ASN A 470 37.79 2.84 -22.35
CA ASN A 470 38.67 1.68 -22.46
C ASN A 470 37.83 0.39 -22.43
N PRO A 471 37.62 -0.27 -23.59
CA PRO A 471 36.85 -1.52 -23.66
C PRO A 471 37.57 -2.72 -23.03
N GLU A 472 38.88 -2.64 -22.77
CA GLU A 472 39.67 -3.73 -22.18
C GLU A 472 39.62 -3.73 -20.65
N GLU A 473 39.23 -2.61 -20.03
CA GLU A 473 39.06 -2.55 -18.58
C GLU A 473 37.78 -3.32 -18.18
N PRO A 474 37.87 -4.34 -17.32
CA PRO A 474 36.73 -5.18 -16.96
C PRO A 474 35.66 -4.38 -16.22
N MET A 475 34.39 -4.71 -16.47
CA MET A 475 33.27 -4.13 -15.72
C MET A 475 33.38 -4.53 -14.23
N PRO A 476 32.93 -3.68 -13.30
CA PRO A 476 32.87 -4.05 -11.89
C PRO A 476 32.04 -5.31 -11.70
N GLY A 477 32.49 -6.23 -10.84
CA GLY A 477 31.70 -7.43 -10.52
C GLY A 477 30.34 -7.07 -9.90
N ARG A 478 29.33 -7.91 -10.16
CA ARG A 478 28.04 -7.78 -9.47
C ARG A 478 28.21 -8.02 -7.97
N PHE A 479 27.62 -7.18 -7.14
CA PHE A 479 27.61 -7.38 -5.69
C PHE A 479 26.21 -7.74 -5.17
N GLU A 480 26.19 -8.50 -4.09
CA GLU A 480 24.95 -8.80 -3.35
C GLU A 480 24.58 -7.63 -2.45
N PHE A 481 23.28 -7.36 -2.29
CA PHE A 481 22.82 -6.36 -1.33
C PHE A 481 23.31 -6.71 0.09
N PRO A 482 23.62 -5.71 0.94
CA PRO A 482 23.93 -5.96 2.34
C PRO A 482 22.79 -6.73 3.00
N ALA A 483 23.14 -7.75 3.79
CA ALA A 483 22.16 -8.44 4.60
C ALA A 483 21.60 -7.47 5.67
N PRO A 484 20.29 -7.55 5.99
CA PRO A 484 19.75 -6.80 7.11
C PRO A 484 20.42 -7.22 8.42
N PRO A 485 20.41 -6.35 9.47
CA PRO A 485 20.96 -6.70 10.77
C PRO A 485 20.36 -8.00 11.32
N ARG A 486 21.14 -8.76 12.11
CA ARG A 486 20.65 -9.99 12.75
C ARG A 486 19.49 -9.67 13.69
N THR A 487 18.48 -10.53 13.67
CA THR A 487 17.26 -10.39 14.44
C THR A 487 17.20 -11.45 15.54
N ALA A 488 16.37 -11.22 16.56
CA ALA A 488 15.89 -12.24 17.46
C ALA A 488 15.17 -13.35 16.69
N ASP A 489 15.00 -14.52 17.33
CA ASP A 489 14.34 -15.69 16.72
C ASP A 489 13.02 -15.27 16.07
N PRO A 490 12.89 -15.38 14.72
CA PRO A 490 11.69 -15.01 14.01
C PRO A 490 10.44 -15.71 14.55
N LYS A 491 10.57 -16.93 15.07
CA LYS A 491 9.42 -17.66 15.67
C LYS A 491 8.89 -16.96 16.91
N ALA A 492 9.77 -16.46 17.77
CA ALA A 492 9.38 -15.74 18.97
C ALA A 492 8.71 -14.40 18.63
N VAL A 493 9.24 -13.67 17.64
CA VAL A 493 8.62 -12.42 17.14
C VAL A 493 7.24 -12.70 16.57
N VAL A 494 7.09 -13.73 15.74
CA VAL A 494 5.80 -14.14 15.17
C VAL A 494 4.81 -14.55 16.25
N ALA A 495 5.25 -15.26 17.31
CA ALA A 495 4.40 -15.62 18.43
C ALA A 495 3.85 -14.39 19.16
N ILE A 496 4.70 -13.39 19.44
CA ILE A 496 4.28 -12.11 20.03
C ILE A 496 3.27 -11.41 19.11
N LEU A 497 3.59 -11.26 17.82
CA LEU A 497 2.71 -10.59 16.85
C LEU A 497 1.36 -11.28 16.72
N LYS A 498 1.29 -12.62 16.75
CA LYS A 498 0.02 -13.35 16.73
C LYS A 498 -0.90 -13.02 17.90
N GLU A 499 -0.35 -12.65 19.05
CA GLU A 499 -1.14 -12.31 20.24
C GLU A 499 -1.72 -10.90 20.18
N ILE A 500 -0.99 -9.93 19.59
CA ILE A 500 -1.37 -8.50 19.66
C ILE A 500 -1.68 -7.84 18.34
N GLN A 501 -1.25 -8.39 17.20
CA GLN A 501 -1.42 -7.72 15.92
C GLN A 501 -2.91 -7.61 15.59
N LEU A 502 -3.35 -6.38 15.34
CA LEU A 502 -4.74 -6.06 15.02
C LEU A 502 -4.87 -5.71 13.54
N PRO A 503 -6.06 -5.91 12.96
CA PRO A 503 -6.34 -5.37 11.63
C PRO A 503 -6.25 -3.84 11.67
N PRO A 504 -5.88 -3.17 10.57
CA PRO A 504 -5.81 -1.71 10.50
C PRO A 504 -7.08 -1.01 11.01
N VAL A 505 -6.93 0.15 11.69
CA VAL A 505 -8.07 0.96 12.22
C VAL A 505 -8.98 1.45 11.10
N LYS A 506 -8.40 1.85 9.97
CA LYS A 506 -9.08 2.21 8.71
C LYS A 506 -8.74 1.23 7.60
N SER A 507 -9.54 1.18 6.54
CA SER A 507 -9.23 0.29 5.41
C SER A 507 -7.91 0.74 4.79
N LEU A 508 -6.96 -0.18 4.64
CA LEU A 508 -5.76 0.13 3.87
C LEU A 508 -6.10 0.16 2.39
N ARG A 509 -5.39 1.01 1.63
CA ARG A 509 -5.47 0.92 0.17
C ARG A 509 -4.94 -0.47 -0.26
N PRO A 510 -5.63 -1.19 -1.18
CA PRO A 510 -5.23 -2.54 -1.57
C PRO A 510 -3.78 -2.63 -2.07
N ASP A 511 -3.33 -1.59 -2.75
CA ASP A 511 -2.00 -1.36 -3.33
C ASP A 511 -0.96 -0.84 -2.33
N ALA A 512 -1.36 -0.56 -1.08
CA ALA A 512 -0.52 -0.03 -0.02
C ALA A 512 -0.50 -0.93 1.23
N THR A 513 -0.63 -2.24 1.06
CA THR A 513 -0.58 -3.19 2.17
C THR A 513 0.86 -3.23 2.73
N PRO A 514 1.09 -2.88 4.01
CA PRO A 514 2.43 -2.89 4.59
C PRO A 514 2.98 -4.32 4.63
N PRO A 515 4.31 -4.48 4.53
CA PRO A 515 4.94 -5.78 4.59
C PRO A 515 4.78 -6.40 5.99
N SER A 516 4.93 -7.72 6.08
CA SER A 516 4.91 -8.40 7.38
C SER A 516 6.07 -7.90 8.25
N ILE A 517 5.75 -7.42 9.46
CA ILE A 517 6.75 -6.88 10.41
C ILE A 517 7.83 -7.91 10.74
N SER A 518 7.44 -9.19 10.85
CA SER A 518 8.35 -10.31 11.08
C SER A 518 9.39 -10.50 9.98
N ASP A 519 9.09 -10.05 8.76
CA ASP A 519 9.90 -10.31 7.57
C ASP A 519 10.83 -9.14 7.24
N VAL A 520 10.59 -7.97 7.87
CA VAL A 520 11.23 -6.71 7.46
C VAL A 520 12.20 -6.18 8.50
N LEU A 521 11.95 -6.34 9.81
CA LEU A 521 12.71 -5.62 10.82
C LEU A 521 13.53 -6.45 11.80
N PRO A 522 14.76 -6.00 12.10
CA PRO A 522 15.57 -6.59 13.13
C PRO A 522 15.16 -6.11 14.52
N PHE A 523 14.53 -6.98 15.29
CA PHE A 523 14.42 -6.83 16.76
C PHE A 523 15.65 -7.47 17.40
N SER A 524 16.31 -6.84 18.37
CA SER A 524 17.47 -7.46 19.01
C SER A 524 17.05 -8.53 20.03
N GLU A 525 17.87 -9.59 20.18
CA GLU A 525 17.64 -10.63 21.19
C GLU A 525 17.60 -10.04 22.61
N ASP A 526 18.52 -9.12 22.89
CA ASP A 526 18.61 -8.44 24.19
C ASP A 526 17.35 -7.63 24.50
N ALA A 527 16.77 -6.94 23.50
CA ALA A 527 15.53 -6.18 23.69
C ALA A 527 14.36 -7.11 24.01
N LEU A 528 14.31 -8.32 23.44
CA LEU A 528 13.18 -9.24 23.64
C LEU A 528 13.29 -10.16 24.85
N LYS A 529 14.49 -10.36 25.40
CA LYS A 529 14.78 -11.32 26.48
C LYS A 529 13.78 -11.28 27.66
N GLU A 530 13.43 -10.09 28.14
CA GLU A 530 12.49 -9.93 29.27
C GLU A 530 11.03 -10.19 28.90
N TYR A 531 10.67 -10.04 27.63
CA TYR A 531 9.31 -10.26 27.13
C TYR A 531 9.03 -11.74 26.82
N LEU A 532 10.07 -12.56 26.67
CA LEU A 532 9.90 -14.01 26.48
C LEU A 532 9.45 -14.73 27.76
N LYS A 533 9.75 -14.19 28.95
CA LYS A 533 9.41 -14.79 30.26
C LYS A 533 7.91 -14.93 30.53
N GLY A 534 7.04 -14.30 29.73
CA GLY A 534 5.58 -14.33 29.86
C GLY A 534 4.85 -15.11 28.77
N GLU A 535 5.56 -15.88 27.95
CA GLU A 535 4.95 -16.72 26.91
C GLU A 535 4.02 -17.78 27.52
N LEU A 536 2.80 -17.87 26.98
CA LEU A 536 1.87 -18.95 27.31
C LEU A 536 2.12 -20.14 26.39
N LYS A 537 2.24 -21.34 26.97
CA LYS A 537 2.26 -22.58 26.18
C LYS A 537 0.84 -22.92 25.74
N ALA A 538 0.73 -23.75 24.69
CA ALA A 538 -0.57 -24.20 24.19
C ALA A 538 -1.45 -24.91 25.24
N THR A 539 -0.85 -25.46 26.30
CA THR A 539 -1.55 -26.12 27.41
C THR A 539 -1.93 -25.18 28.54
N ASP A 540 -1.38 -23.96 28.57
CA ASP A 540 -1.59 -23.02 29.66
C ASP A 540 -2.95 -22.35 29.52
N LYS A 541 -3.67 -22.21 30.63
CA LYS A 541 -4.92 -21.44 30.66
C LYS A 541 -4.59 -19.98 30.96
N PRO A 542 -5.05 -19.01 30.16
CA PRO A 542 -4.87 -17.61 30.48
C PRO A 542 -5.57 -17.29 31.81
N ASN A 543 -4.94 -16.46 32.64
CA ASN A 543 -5.60 -15.88 33.81
C ASN A 543 -6.65 -14.83 33.37
N GLU A 544 -7.42 -14.31 34.32
CA GLU A 544 -8.48 -13.31 34.04
C GLU A 544 -7.96 -12.09 33.26
N PHE A 545 -6.81 -11.55 33.64
CA PHE A 545 -6.18 -10.41 32.97
C PHE A 545 -5.80 -10.74 31.51
N GLN A 546 -5.14 -11.88 31.30
CA GLN A 546 -4.71 -12.34 29.98
C GLN A 546 -5.91 -12.64 29.08
N GLN A 547 -6.98 -13.21 29.66
CA GLN A 547 -8.21 -13.52 28.97
C GLN A 547 -8.91 -12.23 28.49
N ALA A 548 -9.00 -11.20 29.33
CA ALA A 548 -9.57 -9.91 28.93
C ALA A 548 -8.81 -9.26 27.75
N VAL A 549 -7.47 -9.34 27.76
CA VAL A 549 -6.64 -8.88 26.65
C VAL A 549 -6.94 -9.67 25.36
N PHE A 550 -7.00 -11.01 25.46
CA PHE A 550 -7.31 -11.85 24.30
C PHE A 550 -8.72 -11.65 23.75
N ASP A 551 -9.71 -11.49 24.62
CA ASP A 551 -11.08 -11.23 24.21
C ASP A 551 -11.19 -9.90 23.46
N ALA A 552 -10.54 -8.83 23.97
CA ALA A 552 -10.48 -7.55 23.27
C ALA A 552 -9.81 -7.65 21.89
N VAL A 553 -8.71 -8.39 21.78
CA VAL A 553 -8.02 -8.64 20.50
C VAL A 553 -8.92 -9.43 19.54
N ARG A 554 -9.57 -10.49 20.03
CA ARG A 554 -10.48 -11.33 19.23
C ARG A 554 -11.64 -10.50 18.69
N GLU A 555 -12.31 -9.72 19.53
CA GLU A 555 -13.43 -8.89 19.10
C GLU A 555 -13.00 -7.83 18.08
N MET A 556 -11.87 -7.15 18.30
CA MET A 556 -11.32 -6.20 17.33
C MET A 556 -10.99 -6.84 15.98
N ARG A 557 -10.56 -8.11 15.96
CA ARG A 557 -10.37 -8.89 14.73
C ARG A 557 -11.70 -9.23 14.07
N ALA A 558 -12.67 -9.72 14.84
CA ALA A 558 -14.01 -10.09 14.37
C ALA A 558 -14.76 -8.92 13.72
N LEU A 559 -14.55 -7.68 14.21
CA LEU A 559 -15.12 -6.46 13.61
C LEU A 559 -14.70 -6.23 12.15
N ARG A 560 -13.60 -6.84 11.69
CA ARG A 560 -13.04 -6.69 10.34
C ARG A 560 -13.20 -7.92 9.46
N GLU A 561 -13.83 -8.98 9.96
CA GLU A 561 -14.03 -10.19 9.18
C GLU A 561 -14.96 -9.94 7.99
N ALA A 562 -14.57 -10.48 6.84
CA ALA A 562 -15.38 -10.43 5.64
C ALA A 562 -16.75 -11.09 5.90
N GLY A 563 -17.83 -10.36 5.61
CA GLY A 563 -19.19 -10.84 5.82
C GLY A 563 -19.74 -10.66 7.24
N SER A 564 -18.99 -10.05 8.17
CA SER A 564 -19.47 -9.77 9.54
C SER A 564 -20.68 -8.84 9.60
N GLY A 565 -20.90 -8.04 8.55
CA GLY A 565 -21.88 -6.95 8.55
C GLY A 565 -21.46 -5.75 9.41
N LYS A 566 -20.27 -5.81 10.04
CA LYS A 566 -19.72 -4.78 10.93
C LYS A 566 -18.68 -3.87 10.25
N ASN A 567 -18.51 -4.04 8.93
CA ASN A 567 -17.56 -3.26 8.15
C ASN A 567 -18.01 -1.79 8.03
N LEU A 568 -17.04 -0.88 8.14
CA LEU A 568 -17.18 0.56 7.93
C LEU A 568 -16.62 0.91 6.55
N PRO A 569 -17.42 0.84 5.46
CA PRO A 569 -16.95 1.12 4.12
C PRO A 569 -16.56 2.59 3.96
N GLU A 570 -15.46 2.86 3.28
CA GLU A 570 -14.99 4.24 3.06
C GLU A 570 -15.41 4.80 1.71
N THR A 571 -15.97 3.98 0.81
CA THR A 571 -16.41 4.37 -0.53
C THR A 571 -17.89 4.08 -0.73
N PHE A 572 -18.61 5.03 -1.33
CA PHE A 572 -20.04 4.95 -1.58
C PHE A 572 -20.32 5.36 -3.03
N GLY A 573 -20.69 4.44 -3.92
CA GLY A 573 -20.98 4.77 -5.32
C GLY A 573 -21.00 3.60 -6.30
N GLY A 574 -21.36 3.90 -7.56
CA GLY A 574 -21.42 2.97 -8.70
C GLY A 574 -22.64 3.22 -9.61
N GLY A 575 -22.42 3.78 -10.81
CA GLY A 575 -23.46 4.14 -11.80
C GLY A 575 -24.17 5.48 -11.51
N ASP A 576 -25.16 5.86 -12.35
CA ASP A 576 -25.97 7.08 -12.21
C ASP A 576 -26.46 7.24 -10.76
N MET A 577 -25.85 8.20 -10.07
CA MET A 577 -26.07 8.46 -8.65
C MET A 577 -27.32 9.32 -8.46
N SER A 578 -28.39 8.76 -7.91
CA SER A 578 -29.41 9.60 -7.25
C SER A 578 -30.09 8.98 -6.03
N ASP A 579 -30.36 7.66 -5.97
CA ASP A 579 -31.04 7.05 -4.80
C ASP A 579 -30.32 5.84 -4.19
N ARG A 580 -29.58 5.06 -4.99
CA ARG A 580 -28.90 3.84 -4.54
C ARG A 580 -27.79 4.10 -3.52
N ALA A 581 -26.95 5.11 -3.76
CA ALA A 581 -25.89 5.48 -2.81
C ALA A 581 -26.45 6.06 -1.51
N LYS A 582 -27.57 6.79 -1.58
CA LYS A 582 -28.27 7.28 -0.40
C LYS A 582 -28.81 6.13 0.45
N GLU A 583 -29.37 5.10 -0.18
CA GLU A 583 -29.85 3.91 0.52
C GLU A 583 -28.70 3.06 1.10
N GLN A 584 -27.56 2.94 0.39
CA GLN A 584 -26.35 2.31 0.94
C GLN A 584 -25.84 3.06 2.18
N LEU A 585 -25.75 4.39 2.10
CA LEU A 585 -25.37 5.25 3.22
C LEU A 585 -26.32 5.08 4.40
N ARG A 586 -27.64 5.02 4.17
CA ARG A 586 -28.64 4.82 5.23
C ARG A 586 -28.44 3.50 5.96
N LYS A 587 -28.19 2.40 5.24
CA LYS A 587 -27.94 1.08 5.84
C LYS A 587 -26.65 1.04 6.66
N VAL A 588 -25.61 1.74 6.20
CA VAL A 588 -24.32 1.79 6.88
C VAL A 588 -24.39 2.58 8.20
N GLN A 589 -25.38 3.45 8.40
CA GLN A 589 -25.49 4.26 9.62
C GLN A 589 -25.82 3.48 10.89
N GLU A 590 -26.39 2.27 10.78
CA GLU A 590 -26.66 1.43 11.96
C GLU A 590 -25.39 0.72 12.46
N VAL A 591 -24.40 0.56 11.59
CA VAL A 591 -23.17 -0.19 11.88
C VAL A 591 -22.28 0.50 12.94
N PRO A 592 -22.01 1.82 12.89
CA PRO A 592 -21.19 2.50 13.89
C PRO A 592 -21.66 2.27 15.33
N ALA A 593 -22.96 2.39 15.60
CA ALA A 593 -23.49 2.22 16.96
C ALA A 593 -23.25 0.80 17.51
N LEU A 594 -23.42 -0.23 16.66
CA LEU A 594 -23.12 -1.61 17.03
C LEU A 594 -21.62 -1.81 17.30
N VAL A 595 -20.77 -1.30 16.42
CA VAL A 595 -19.31 -1.42 16.55
C VAL A 595 -18.82 -0.69 17.80
N GLU A 596 -19.33 0.51 18.07
CA GLU A 596 -18.99 1.31 19.25
C GLU A 596 -19.38 0.58 20.53
N SER A 597 -20.59 0.02 20.60
CA SER A 597 -21.05 -0.74 21.77
C SER A 597 -20.15 -1.94 22.09
N ILE A 598 -19.71 -2.69 21.07
CA ILE A 598 -18.79 -3.82 21.26
C ILE A 598 -17.45 -3.33 21.80
N LEU A 599 -16.91 -2.23 21.25
CA LEU A 599 -15.63 -1.68 21.69
C LEU A 599 -15.70 -1.09 23.11
N GLN A 600 -16.82 -0.45 23.47
CA GLN A 600 -17.04 0.06 24.83
C GLN A 600 -17.09 -1.07 25.86
N GLU A 601 -17.76 -2.19 25.55
CA GLU A 601 -17.74 -3.38 26.41
C GLU A 601 -16.32 -3.90 26.63
N GLN A 602 -15.50 -3.97 25.58
CA GLN A 602 -14.10 -4.39 25.72
C GLN A 602 -13.25 -3.38 26.50
N LEU A 603 -13.51 -2.07 26.35
CA LEU A 603 -12.86 -1.04 27.15
C LEU A 603 -13.15 -1.25 28.65
N GLU A 604 -14.42 -1.41 29.02
CA GLU A 604 -14.83 -1.66 30.40
C GLU A 604 -14.21 -2.95 30.96
N ASN A 605 -14.14 -4.02 30.16
CA ASN A 605 -13.55 -5.28 30.59
C ASN A 605 -12.05 -5.17 30.83
N LEU A 606 -11.32 -4.40 30.02
CA LEU A 606 -9.91 -4.11 30.25
C LEU A 606 -9.71 -3.23 31.48
N GLU A 607 -10.56 -2.22 31.71
CA GLU A 607 -10.45 -1.34 32.88
C GLU A 607 -10.70 -2.09 34.20
N LYS A 608 -11.61 -3.07 34.22
CA LYS A 608 -11.86 -3.92 35.41
C LYS A 608 -10.63 -4.70 35.88
N VAL A 609 -9.73 -5.07 34.96
CA VAL A 609 -8.52 -5.84 35.29
C VAL A 609 -7.26 -4.96 35.44
N ALA A 610 -7.38 -3.64 35.33
CA ALA A 610 -6.25 -2.71 35.32
C ALA A 610 -5.34 -2.84 36.56
N GLU A 611 -5.92 -3.02 37.75
CA GLU A 611 -5.19 -3.17 39.01
C GLU A 611 -4.34 -4.45 39.06
N GLN A 612 -4.66 -5.45 38.22
CA GLN A 612 -3.88 -6.68 38.13
C GLN A 612 -2.61 -6.51 37.28
N LYS A 613 -2.47 -5.41 36.50
CA LYS A 613 -1.35 -5.19 35.57
C LYS A 613 0.02 -5.33 36.22
N ALA A 614 0.21 -4.70 37.39
CA ALA A 614 1.51 -4.71 38.08
C ALA A 614 1.99 -6.10 38.52
N LYS A 615 1.07 -7.09 38.59
CA LYS A 615 1.36 -8.48 38.95
C LYS A 615 1.74 -9.34 37.73
N GLN A 616 1.59 -8.80 36.52
CA GLN A 616 1.80 -9.55 35.28
C GLN A 616 3.26 -9.47 34.79
N PRO A 617 3.75 -10.45 34.02
CA PRO A 617 5.02 -10.34 33.33
C PRO A 617 5.06 -9.14 32.38
N LYS A 618 6.26 -8.62 32.09
CA LYS A 618 6.46 -7.43 31.24
C LYS A 618 5.72 -7.53 29.89
N ARG A 619 5.76 -8.70 29.24
CA ARG A 619 5.00 -9.00 28.00
C ARG A 619 3.53 -8.60 28.13
N TRP A 620 2.88 -9.06 29.19
CA TRP A 620 1.44 -8.88 29.42
C TRP A 620 1.08 -7.47 29.86
N GLN A 621 1.97 -6.79 30.58
CA GLN A 621 1.80 -5.36 30.87
C GLN A 621 1.72 -4.55 29.57
N VAL A 622 2.66 -4.76 28.65
CA VAL A 622 2.70 -4.02 27.38
C VAL A 622 1.62 -4.49 26.41
N HIS A 623 1.25 -5.77 26.40
CA HIS A 623 0.06 -6.24 25.68
C HIS A 623 -1.18 -5.46 26.10
N TYR A 624 -1.42 -5.36 27.40
CA TYR A 624 -2.57 -4.65 27.94
C TYR A 624 -2.55 -3.17 27.55
N ASP A 625 -1.43 -2.49 27.77
CA ASP A 625 -1.32 -1.06 27.46
C ASP A 625 -1.54 -0.78 25.96
N TYR A 626 -0.99 -1.63 25.08
CA TYR A 626 -1.20 -1.52 23.62
C TYR A 626 -2.67 -1.80 23.24
N VAL A 627 -3.26 -2.89 23.74
CA VAL A 627 -4.64 -3.28 23.41
C VAL A 627 -5.65 -2.26 23.93
N LEU A 628 -5.47 -1.74 25.15
CA LEU A 628 -6.28 -0.67 25.71
C LEU A 628 -6.23 0.59 24.84
N ALA A 629 -5.03 1.00 24.42
CA ALA A 629 -4.87 2.15 23.53
C ALA A 629 -5.54 1.93 22.16
N GLN A 630 -5.50 0.70 21.62
CA GLN A 630 -6.15 0.34 20.36
C GLN A 630 -7.67 0.38 20.44
N VAL A 631 -8.26 -0.15 21.53
CA VAL A 631 -9.71 -0.08 21.75
C VAL A 631 -10.15 1.39 21.79
N LYS A 632 -9.47 2.22 22.59
CA LYS A 632 -9.72 3.67 22.67
C LYS A 632 -9.61 4.35 21.30
N LEU A 633 -8.55 4.08 20.55
CA LEU A 633 -8.33 4.65 19.22
C LEU A 633 -9.44 4.27 18.23
N ARG A 634 -9.93 3.02 18.28
CA ARG A 634 -11.03 2.54 17.43
C ARG A 634 -12.37 3.15 17.80
N ILE A 635 -12.67 3.33 19.09
CA ILE A 635 -13.87 4.03 19.54
C ILE A 635 -13.87 5.46 18.96
N CYS A 636 -12.73 6.17 19.04
CA CYS A 636 -12.59 7.49 18.43
C CYS A 636 -12.81 7.44 16.90
N TYR A 637 -12.25 6.46 16.18
CA TYR A 637 -12.46 6.32 14.74
C TYR A 637 -13.93 6.10 14.38
N VAL A 638 -14.65 5.24 15.12
CA VAL A 638 -16.09 4.99 14.92
C VAL A 638 -16.90 6.27 15.12
N ASN A 639 -16.53 7.10 16.11
CA ASN A 639 -17.12 8.41 16.30
C ASN A 639 -16.86 9.36 15.12
N GLN A 640 -15.61 9.43 14.64
CA GLN A 640 -15.26 10.25 13.47
C GLN A 640 -16.03 9.81 12.22
N TYR A 641 -16.19 8.51 12.03
CA TYR A 641 -16.96 7.93 10.96
C TYR A 641 -18.45 8.36 11.05
N ASN A 642 -19.04 8.28 12.24
CA ASN A 642 -20.41 8.71 12.47
C ASN A 642 -20.60 10.22 12.22
N LEU A 643 -19.65 11.07 12.65
CA LEU A 643 -19.66 12.52 12.38
C LEU A 643 -19.56 12.83 10.89
N ALA A 644 -18.67 12.15 10.17
CA ALA A 644 -18.53 12.33 8.73
C ALA A 644 -19.84 11.96 7.98
N LEU A 645 -20.55 10.93 8.44
CA LEU A 645 -21.87 10.55 7.92
C LEU A 645 -23.02 11.44 8.45
N ALA A 646 -22.87 12.16 9.54
CA ALA A 646 -23.90 13.08 10.04
C ALA A 646 -24.11 14.27 9.08
N ASN A 647 -23.05 14.73 8.40
CA ASN A 647 -23.16 15.76 7.35
C ASN A 647 -24.10 15.33 6.21
N PHE A 648 -24.15 14.03 5.91
CA PHE A 648 -25.12 13.47 4.96
C PHE A 648 -26.57 13.62 5.44
N ARG A 649 -26.85 13.36 6.73
CA ARG A 649 -28.20 13.52 7.31
C ARG A 649 -28.72 14.96 7.21
N GLY A 650 -27.82 15.93 7.28
CA GLY A 650 -28.14 17.35 7.17
C GLY A 650 -28.28 17.87 5.74
N GLY A 651 -28.18 17.01 4.71
CA GLY A 651 -28.21 17.42 3.29
C GLY A 651 -26.96 18.18 2.83
N LYS A 652 -25.90 18.23 3.65
CA LYS A 652 -24.65 18.96 3.39
C LYS A 652 -23.64 18.07 2.66
N LEU A 653 -24.05 17.53 1.52
CA LEU A 653 -23.16 16.76 0.66
C LEU A 653 -22.25 17.71 -0.14
N PRO A 654 -20.96 17.40 -0.31
CA PRO A 654 -20.14 18.08 -1.30
C PRO A 654 -20.75 17.87 -2.70
N ASP A 655 -20.80 18.92 -3.52
CA ASP A 655 -21.21 18.77 -4.91
C ASP A 655 -20.23 17.85 -5.65
N LEU A 656 -20.78 16.91 -6.42
CA LEU A 656 -19.98 16.07 -7.30
C LEU A 656 -19.54 16.92 -8.50
N LYS A 657 -18.22 16.95 -8.73
CA LYS A 657 -17.63 17.57 -9.92
C LYS A 657 -17.74 16.63 -11.12
N ASP A 658 -17.55 17.15 -12.34
CA ASP A 658 -17.54 16.36 -13.56
C ASP A 658 -16.61 15.14 -13.44
N GLY A 659 -17.13 13.95 -13.77
CA GLY A 659 -16.42 12.68 -13.66
C GLY A 659 -16.43 12.03 -12.27
N GLN A 660 -17.05 12.65 -11.26
CA GLN A 660 -17.29 12.02 -9.95
C GLN A 660 -18.63 11.27 -9.97
N THR A 661 -18.61 10.00 -9.56
CA THR A 661 -19.78 9.11 -9.57
C THR A 661 -20.08 8.51 -8.20
N GLY A 662 -19.55 9.13 -7.13
CA GLY A 662 -19.56 8.56 -5.80
C GLY A 662 -19.03 9.52 -4.75
N TYR A 663 -19.09 9.08 -3.50
CA TYR A 663 -18.44 9.72 -2.36
C TYR A 663 -17.41 8.80 -1.75
N ARG A 664 -16.41 9.37 -1.10
CA ARG A 664 -15.41 8.65 -0.31
C ARG A 664 -15.13 9.41 0.99
N LEU A 665 -14.82 8.68 2.05
CA LEU A 665 -14.23 9.21 3.27
C LEU A 665 -12.73 9.35 3.06
N SER A 666 -12.25 10.58 3.01
CA SER A 666 -10.83 10.93 2.99
C SER A 666 -10.32 11.07 4.41
N ALA A 667 -9.08 10.63 4.64
CA ALA A 667 -8.45 10.65 5.96
C ALA A 667 -7.94 12.06 6.32
N GLU A 668 -8.11 12.43 7.58
CA GLU A 668 -7.64 13.70 8.16
C GLU A 668 -6.80 13.43 9.42
N MET A 669 -5.68 14.11 9.55
CA MET A 669 -4.79 13.99 10.72
C MET A 669 -5.39 14.60 11.99
N THR A 670 -6.38 15.49 11.84
CA THR A 670 -7.08 16.15 12.94
C THR A 670 -8.49 15.60 13.09
N LEU A 671 -8.98 15.53 14.34
CA LEU A 671 -10.37 15.20 14.62
C LEU A 671 -11.31 16.31 14.11
N ASP A 672 -12.54 15.94 13.77
CA ASP A 672 -13.60 16.89 13.45
C ASP A 672 -13.81 17.86 14.63
N LYS A 673 -14.05 19.13 14.32
CA LYS A 673 -14.25 20.18 15.33
C LYS A 673 -15.40 19.88 16.30
N ASN A 674 -16.43 19.18 15.83
CA ASN A 674 -17.62 18.78 16.58
C ASN A 674 -17.42 17.51 17.41
N THR A 675 -16.21 16.94 17.43
CA THR A 675 -15.91 15.77 18.26
C THR A 675 -16.16 16.09 19.73
N PRO A 676 -16.99 15.29 20.45
CA PRO A 676 -17.26 15.51 21.86
C PRO A 676 -16.00 15.41 22.72
N ALA A 677 -15.99 16.08 23.88
CA ALA A 677 -14.83 16.16 24.77
C ALA A 677 -14.31 14.77 25.19
N THR A 678 -15.22 13.86 25.53
CA THR A 678 -14.89 12.48 25.93
C THR A 678 -14.07 11.73 24.88
N TYR A 679 -14.38 11.91 23.58
CA TYR A 679 -13.62 11.29 22.50
C TYR A 679 -12.29 11.99 22.23
N LYS A 680 -12.19 13.30 22.45
CA LYS A 680 -10.92 14.06 22.34
C LYS A 680 -9.95 13.64 23.43
N GLU A 681 -10.44 13.49 24.66
CA GLU A 681 -9.67 12.98 25.80
C GLU A 681 -9.21 11.54 25.54
N MET A 682 -10.13 10.65 25.18
CA MET A 682 -9.82 9.26 24.84
C MET A 682 -8.79 9.13 23.70
N PHE A 683 -8.89 9.97 22.66
CA PHE A 683 -7.91 10.02 21.57
C PHE A 683 -6.53 10.46 22.07
N THR A 684 -6.49 11.48 22.92
CA THR A 684 -5.24 12.00 23.50
C THR A 684 -4.58 10.95 24.39
N GLU A 685 -5.35 10.28 25.25
CA GLU A 685 -4.88 9.17 26.09
C GLU A 685 -4.34 8.01 25.24
N ALA A 686 -5.07 7.60 24.20
CA ALA A 686 -4.63 6.52 23.31
C ALA A 686 -3.30 6.87 22.62
N ARG A 687 -3.19 8.06 22.03
CA ARG A 687 -1.94 8.48 21.36
C ARG A 687 -0.78 8.64 22.34
N LYS A 688 -1.05 9.10 23.56
CA LYS A 688 -0.05 9.18 24.63
C LYS A 688 0.42 7.79 25.02
N ALA A 689 -0.49 6.85 25.30
CA ALA A 689 -0.14 5.47 25.64
C ALA A 689 0.71 4.80 24.54
N LEU A 690 0.34 4.97 23.26
CA LEU A 690 1.14 4.45 22.14
C LEU A 690 2.52 5.13 22.07
N ALA A 691 2.62 6.43 22.35
CA ALA A 691 3.89 7.14 22.41
C ALA A 691 4.78 6.64 23.56
N ASP A 692 4.19 6.43 24.73
CA ASP A 692 4.87 5.94 25.93
C ASP A 692 5.38 4.51 25.69
N ILE A 693 4.57 3.62 25.10
CA ILE A 693 4.99 2.27 24.71
C ILE A 693 6.18 2.31 23.74
N ALA A 694 6.10 3.18 22.71
CA ALA A 694 7.18 3.33 21.74
C ALA A 694 8.51 3.79 22.37
N LYS A 695 8.43 4.60 23.42
CA LYS A 695 9.57 5.16 24.14
C LYS A 695 10.14 4.20 25.19
N GLU A 696 9.27 3.52 25.94
CA GLU A 696 9.65 2.68 27.08
C GLU A 696 10.07 1.25 26.67
N HIS A 697 9.65 0.81 25.48
CA HIS A 697 9.90 -0.52 24.95
C HIS A 697 10.59 -0.50 23.57
N PRO A 698 11.68 0.25 23.37
CA PRO A 698 12.32 0.40 22.07
C PRO A 698 12.83 -0.96 21.55
N GLN A 699 12.94 -1.09 20.22
CA GLN A 699 13.39 -2.33 19.57
C GLN A 699 12.52 -3.56 19.88
N THR A 700 11.21 -3.36 20.06
CA THR A 700 10.23 -4.43 20.25
C THR A 700 9.05 -4.32 19.29
N PRO A 701 8.31 -5.42 19.03
CA PRO A 701 7.09 -5.38 18.22
C PRO A 701 6.06 -4.36 18.70
N TRP A 702 5.90 -4.19 20.02
CA TRP A 702 4.96 -3.22 20.59
C TRP A 702 5.35 -1.79 20.27
N ALA A 703 6.62 -1.41 20.41
CA ALA A 703 7.05 -0.06 20.08
C ALA A 703 6.82 0.26 18.61
N LEU A 704 7.11 -0.69 17.72
CA LEU A 704 6.85 -0.51 16.30
C LEU A 704 5.36 -0.36 15.98
N LEU A 705 4.53 -1.30 16.46
CA LEU A 705 3.09 -1.25 16.23
C LEU A 705 2.52 0.06 16.81
N SER A 706 3.00 0.48 17.97
CA SER A 706 2.56 1.70 18.61
C SER A 706 2.96 2.95 17.83
N LYS A 707 4.18 3.01 17.28
CA LYS A 707 4.60 4.08 16.37
C LYS A 707 3.72 4.13 15.11
N SER A 708 3.53 2.98 14.46
CA SER A 708 2.67 2.84 13.28
C SER A 708 1.25 3.34 13.58
N ASP A 709 0.63 2.84 14.65
CA ASP A 709 -0.78 3.09 14.92
C ASP A 709 -1.05 4.49 15.49
N LYS A 710 -0.11 5.04 16.27
CA LYS A 710 -0.15 6.45 16.70
C LYS A 710 -0.12 7.40 15.51
N SER A 711 0.49 7.00 14.41
CA SER A 711 0.65 7.81 13.19
C SER A 711 -0.61 7.80 12.30
N VAL A 712 -1.53 6.86 12.49
CA VAL A 712 -2.71 6.72 11.64
C VAL A 712 -3.65 7.92 11.80
N ALA A 713 -3.96 8.60 10.69
CA ALA A 713 -5.08 9.54 10.63
C ALA A 713 -6.41 8.83 10.87
N ILE A 714 -7.12 9.20 11.93
CA ILE A 714 -8.46 8.69 12.24
C ILE A 714 -9.58 9.71 12.01
N GLY A 715 -9.23 10.99 11.78
CA GLY A 715 -10.19 11.99 11.33
C GLY A 715 -10.70 11.62 9.95
N LEU A 716 -11.95 11.96 9.65
CA LEU A 716 -12.59 11.61 8.39
C LEU A 716 -13.38 12.79 7.83
N ARG A 717 -13.29 12.98 6.52
CA ARG A 717 -14.07 13.96 5.77
C ARG A 717 -14.67 13.32 4.53
N LEU A 718 -15.94 13.59 4.27
CA LEU A 718 -16.61 13.13 3.06
C LEU A 718 -16.20 14.02 1.87
N VAL A 719 -15.75 13.41 0.78
CA VAL A 719 -15.37 14.07 -0.48
C VAL A 719 -16.00 13.36 -1.67
N GLY A 720 -16.14 14.07 -2.80
CA GLY A 720 -16.55 13.43 -4.07
C GLY A 720 -15.45 12.49 -4.57
N SER A 721 -15.86 11.36 -5.15
CA SER A 721 -14.96 10.31 -5.67
C SER A 721 -15.24 10.07 -7.15
N SER A 722 -14.18 10.00 -7.94
CA SER A 722 -14.24 9.44 -9.29
C SER A 722 -14.62 7.96 -9.21
N GLY A 723 -15.52 7.50 -10.07
CA GLY A 723 -15.75 6.07 -10.24
C GLY A 723 -14.51 5.41 -10.78
N LYS A 724 -14.26 4.14 -10.43
CA LYS A 724 -13.43 3.30 -11.28
C LYS A 724 -14.14 3.27 -12.64
N GLY A 725 -13.63 3.98 -13.63
CA GLY A 725 -14.04 3.78 -15.02
C GLY A 725 -13.90 2.28 -15.28
N GLY A 726 -15.02 1.64 -15.63
CA GLY A 726 -15.04 0.23 -16.00
C GLY A 726 -14.27 -0.02 -17.28
#